data_AF-A0A1Y1U7B2-F1
#
_entry.id   AF-A0A1Y1U7B2-F1
#
_cell.length_a   1.000
_cell.length_b   1.000
_cell.length_c   1.000
_cell.angle_alpha   90.00
_cell.angle_beta   90.00
_cell.angle_gamma   90.00
#
_symmetry.space_group_name_H-M   'P 1'
#
loop_
_entity.id
_entity.type
_entity.pdbx_description
1 polymer ?
#
loop_
_entity_poly.entity_id
_entity_poly.type
_entity_poly.pdbx_seq_one_letter_code
_entity_poly.pdbx_strand_id
1 'polypeptide(L)'
;MSRDQQLYHKLQNLEDHPDAIDLARERLIQLLDESVHAAQDDTTSLLAIPTYSKASLHAHFDASHAATGDKYRAYIERRKAGGPRELYPTRDHAVLWLRLAACVKYVDGGWLSNVLNIGTASSARRAARIAWQVMTEEFGDGDLGKNHVYIYHELLKTLDDEASRPGDKIGFDGFNGQGVARCWKAAVAQQCIGLMAGSEDFLPEALGFNMAYETLAYHLLVESYELRELKIDDYYFALHITIDNPDCGHAAMGLEAVDRYLKGVLVDKGPKEQDKAWRRVQAGAALADGLPTTPWNPIEFEKTKGGTWRPTQESPTPATLIESQVADLFRRKSTAASGLHCALRLRLQGRSVEEWLDPRSMSSAKIVEFVRALAGARPWIVPGRPAKSRLVKEMTWGGRMFGAFSDKEVGLIRRWIQSLDPGRHVASYERHVGSRWPTDGTTWDETIHMGPQQLDIATDERVQAALSRMSSFETEPLATLDIVATIQLSDNASSAAVWLTHLSLLDHFGLSPSKLATPLGMCVMRALRAQNGFPALHERETICAGLEEEMDDKIGLWDLGQEVFRRLTGKNGSVALDQLWDHLAPPLTETLEDMLALRSRPYSSSAYLLGISYACSDLRLPGAHLNRTAEKIQLAIQQSVRSAIEEHLKTLEKEDGGRFWQACRSTWSSIKQLLR
;
A
#
# COMPACT_ATOMS: atom_id res chain seq x y z
N MET A 1 -13.03 -1.42 -17.45
CA MET A 1 -12.03 -1.40 -16.36
C MET A 1 -11.60 -2.82 -16.03
N SER A 2 -10.32 -3.02 -15.74
CA SER A 2 -9.75 -4.31 -15.26
C SER A 2 -10.17 -4.61 -13.81
N ARG A 3 -9.90 -5.84 -13.32
CA ARG A 3 -10.15 -6.22 -11.91
C ARG A 3 -9.35 -5.32 -10.95
N ASP A 4 -8.07 -5.09 -11.25
CA ASP A 4 -7.21 -4.25 -10.41
C ASP A 4 -7.62 -2.77 -10.45
N GLN A 5 -8.11 -2.25 -11.58
CA GLN A 5 -8.68 -0.88 -11.63
C GLN A 5 -9.92 -0.73 -10.75
N GLN A 6 -10.81 -1.73 -10.73
CA GLN A 6 -12.00 -1.70 -9.89
C GLN A 6 -11.60 -1.80 -8.41
N LEU A 7 -10.68 -2.70 -8.07
CA LEU A 7 -10.21 -2.88 -6.70
C LEU A 7 -9.47 -1.62 -6.21
N TYR A 8 -8.62 -1.01 -7.03
CA TYR A 8 -7.98 0.28 -6.72
C TYR A 8 -9.00 1.35 -6.29
N HIS A 9 -10.06 1.54 -7.09
CA HIS A 9 -11.09 2.53 -6.77
C HIS A 9 -11.77 2.22 -5.44
N LYS A 10 -12.07 0.94 -5.20
CA LYS A 10 -12.69 0.52 -3.94
C LYS A 10 -11.77 0.75 -2.74
N LEU A 11 -10.46 0.50 -2.88
CA LEU A 11 -9.50 0.71 -1.80
C LEU A 11 -9.31 2.21 -1.48
N GLN A 12 -9.22 3.07 -2.49
CA GLN A 12 -9.20 4.53 -2.27
C GLN A 12 -10.50 5.07 -1.65
N ASN A 13 -11.61 4.32 -1.72
CA ASN A 13 -12.93 4.69 -1.21
C ASN A 13 -13.48 3.62 -0.25
N LEU A 14 -12.61 3.11 0.64
CA LEU A 14 -12.93 1.96 1.50
C LEU A 14 -14.20 2.14 2.34
N GLU A 15 -14.46 3.36 2.82
CA GLU A 15 -15.67 3.69 3.61
C GLU A 15 -16.99 3.47 2.86
N ASP A 16 -16.94 3.44 1.52
CA ASP A 16 -18.10 3.20 0.63
C ASP A 16 -18.09 1.77 0.06
N HIS A 17 -17.01 1.01 0.28
CA HIS A 17 -16.77 -0.30 -0.33
C HIS A 17 -16.18 -1.29 0.68
N PRO A 18 -16.94 -1.68 1.72
CA PRO A 18 -16.45 -2.63 2.72
C PRO A 18 -16.03 -3.98 2.17
N ASP A 19 -16.67 -4.41 1.08
CA ASP A 19 -16.35 -5.65 0.38
C ASP A 19 -14.92 -5.66 -0.20
N ALA A 20 -14.27 -4.50 -0.29
CA ALA A 20 -12.89 -4.38 -0.74
C ALA A 20 -11.87 -5.02 0.20
N ILE A 21 -12.18 -5.16 1.50
CA ILE A 21 -11.26 -5.77 2.48
C ILE A 21 -10.97 -7.23 2.10
N ASP A 22 -12.01 -8.02 1.89
CA ASP A 22 -11.86 -9.43 1.53
C ASP A 22 -11.21 -9.59 0.14
N LEU A 23 -11.63 -8.75 -0.81
CA LEU A 23 -11.02 -8.70 -2.15
C LEU A 23 -9.54 -8.35 -2.10
N ALA A 24 -9.13 -7.44 -1.21
CA ALA A 24 -7.74 -7.06 -1.02
C ALA A 24 -6.92 -8.19 -0.39
N ARG A 25 -7.47 -8.89 0.61
CA ARG A 25 -6.83 -10.04 1.24
C ARG A 25 -6.58 -11.16 0.23
N GLU A 26 -7.61 -11.55 -0.52
CA GLU A 26 -7.49 -12.56 -1.59
C GLU A 26 -6.44 -12.14 -2.63
N ARG A 27 -6.48 -10.87 -3.04
CA ARG A 27 -5.56 -10.35 -4.04
C ARG A 27 -4.12 -10.30 -3.52
N LEU A 28 -3.90 -9.92 -2.26
CA LEU A 28 -2.58 -9.90 -1.63
C LEU A 28 -1.95 -11.29 -1.61
N ILE A 29 -2.69 -12.30 -1.16
CA ILE A 29 -2.20 -13.68 -1.13
C ILE A 29 -1.84 -14.16 -2.54
N GLN A 30 -2.66 -13.84 -3.54
CA GLN A 30 -2.35 -14.17 -4.93
C GLN A 30 -1.05 -13.47 -5.41
N LEU A 31 -0.87 -12.20 -5.06
CA LEU A 31 0.32 -11.43 -5.43
C LEU A 31 1.58 -11.93 -4.74
N LEU A 32 1.51 -12.29 -3.45
CA LEU A 32 2.60 -12.92 -2.70
C LEU A 32 2.97 -14.27 -3.33
N ASP A 33 1.99 -15.08 -3.70
CA ASP A 33 2.22 -16.39 -4.35
C ASP A 33 2.94 -16.23 -5.70
N GLU A 34 2.46 -15.32 -6.55
CA GLU A 34 3.10 -14.99 -7.84
C GLU A 34 4.54 -14.52 -7.65
N SER A 35 4.79 -13.67 -6.66
CA SER A 35 6.10 -13.02 -6.45
C SER A 35 7.12 -13.96 -5.83
N VAL A 36 6.71 -14.74 -4.81
CA VAL A 36 7.55 -15.80 -4.23
C VAL A 36 7.88 -16.85 -5.29
N HIS A 37 6.91 -17.23 -6.12
CA HIS A 37 7.17 -18.18 -7.21
C HIS A 37 8.20 -17.65 -8.21
N ALA A 38 8.10 -16.38 -8.59
CA ALA A 38 9.07 -15.75 -9.50
C ALA A 38 10.48 -15.65 -8.89
N ALA A 39 10.58 -15.46 -7.58
CA ALA A 39 11.85 -15.30 -6.86
C ALA A 39 12.55 -16.62 -6.46
N GLN A 40 11.87 -17.77 -6.54
CA GLN A 40 12.39 -19.06 -6.06
C GLN A 40 13.74 -19.48 -6.66
N ASP A 41 13.96 -19.17 -7.93
CA ASP A 41 15.17 -19.53 -8.68
C ASP A 41 16.13 -18.35 -8.87
N ASP A 42 15.81 -17.18 -8.31
CA ASP A 42 16.62 -15.97 -8.42
C ASP A 42 17.68 -15.90 -7.32
N THR A 43 18.94 -16.14 -7.69
CA THR A 43 20.09 -16.07 -6.76
C THR A 43 20.37 -14.66 -6.26
N THR A 44 19.80 -13.63 -6.89
CA THR A 44 19.92 -12.23 -6.47
C THR A 44 18.80 -11.79 -5.54
N SER A 45 17.76 -12.62 -5.35
CA SER A 45 16.64 -12.34 -4.44
C SER A 45 17.03 -12.54 -2.97
N LEU A 46 16.34 -11.82 -2.07
CA LEU A 46 16.45 -12.01 -0.63
C LEU A 46 16.12 -13.45 -0.18
N LEU A 47 15.36 -14.21 -0.98
CA LEU A 47 15.06 -15.64 -0.75
C LEU A 47 16.33 -16.51 -0.72
N ALA A 48 17.43 -16.05 -1.33
CA ALA A 48 18.72 -16.74 -1.30
C ALA A 48 19.42 -16.70 0.08
N ILE A 49 18.86 -15.97 1.06
CA ILE A 49 19.35 -15.88 2.44
C ILE A 49 18.46 -16.74 3.36
N PRO A 50 18.71 -18.06 3.51
CA PRO A 50 17.78 -18.95 4.21
C PRO A 50 17.70 -18.71 5.73
N THR A 51 18.72 -18.10 6.31
CA THR A 51 18.81 -17.83 7.75
C THR A 51 19.12 -16.36 7.96
N TYR A 52 18.33 -15.71 8.81
CA TYR A 52 18.51 -14.30 9.12
C TYR A 52 19.86 -14.05 9.82
N SER A 53 20.59 -13.06 9.33
CA SER A 53 21.60 -12.34 10.12
C SER A 53 21.63 -10.88 9.68
N LYS A 54 21.86 -9.95 10.62
CA LYS A 54 21.99 -8.52 10.30
C LYS A 54 23.08 -8.30 9.23
N ALA A 55 24.21 -8.98 9.35
CA ALA A 55 25.32 -8.85 8.41
C ALA A 55 24.96 -9.28 6.98
N SER A 56 24.31 -10.43 6.79
CA SER A 56 23.92 -10.90 5.46
C SER A 56 22.82 -10.02 4.84
N LEU A 57 21.91 -9.51 5.67
CA LEU A 57 20.86 -8.59 5.23
C LEU A 57 21.46 -7.29 4.70
N HIS A 58 22.32 -6.63 5.48
CA HIS A 58 22.99 -5.39 5.05
C HIS A 58 23.84 -5.62 3.80
N ALA A 59 24.64 -6.70 3.76
CA ALA A 59 25.49 -7.00 2.60
C ALA A 59 24.69 -7.18 1.29
N HIS A 60 23.46 -7.71 1.36
CA HIS A 60 22.58 -7.83 0.20
C HIS A 60 22.14 -6.46 -0.34
N PHE A 61 21.67 -5.57 0.53
CA PHE A 61 21.21 -4.24 0.13
C PHE A 61 22.37 -3.31 -0.26
N ASP A 62 23.54 -3.42 0.37
CA ASP A 62 24.76 -2.72 -0.05
C ASP A 62 25.16 -3.12 -1.48
N ALA A 63 25.10 -4.41 -1.80
CA ALA A 63 25.39 -4.91 -3.14
C ALA A 63 24.37 -4.41 -4.17
N SER A 64 23.08 -4.40 -3.83
CA SER A 64 22.00 -3.84 -4.67
C SER A 64 22.22 -2.35 -4.95
N HIS A 65 22.52 -1.57 -3.91
CA HIS A 65 22.81 -0.14 -4.03
C HIS A 65 24.04 0.13 -4.93
N ALA A 66 25.13 -0.62 -4.73
CA ALA A 66 26.32 -0.52 -5.57
C ALA A 66 26.02 -0.84 -7.04
N ALA A 67 25.25 -1.90 -7.30
CA ALA A 67 24.84 -2.28 -8.65
C ALA A 67 24.00 -1.19 -9.35
N THR A 68 23.06 -0.57 -8.62
CA THR A 68 22.29 0.58 -9.12
C THR A 68 23.19 1.77 -9.46
N GLY A 69 24.16 2.09 -8.58
CA GLY A 69 25.14 3.15 -8.82
C GLY A 69 26.02 2.89 -10.05
N ASP A 70 26.46 1.65 -10.25
CA ASP A 70 27.23 1.24 -11.43
C ASP A 70 26.41 1.35 -12.71
N LYS A 71 25.14 0.91 -12.67
CA LYS A 71 24.22 1.03 -13.81
C LYS A 71 23.98 2.49 -14.19
N TYR A 72 23.79 3.37 -13.20
CA TYR A 72 23.61 4.80 -13.45
C TYR A 72 24.88 5.48 -13.97
N ARG A 73 26.06 5.08 -13.51
CA ARG A 73 27.32 5.57 -14.07
C ARG A 73 27.45 5.23 -15.56
N ALA A 74 27.15 3.98 -15.93
CA ALA A 74 27.13 3.54 -17.32
C ALA A 74 26.10 4.31 -18.17
N TYR A 75 24.90 4.57 -17.61
CA TYR A 75 23.89 5.43 -18.22
C TYR A 75 24.45 6.83 -18.53
N ILE A 76 25.05 7.49 -17.54
CA ILE A 76 25.58 8.86 -17.70
C ILE A 76 26.71 8.91 -18.73
N GLU A 77 27.63 7.94 -18.72
CA GLU A 77 28.70 7.83 -19.70
C GLU A 77 28.15 7.68 -21.13
N ARG A 78 27.15 6.82 -21.32
CA ARG A 78 26.47 6.67 -22.61
C ARG A 78 25.78 7.96 -23.05
N ARG A 79 25.06 8.63 -22.15
CA ARG A 79 24.37 9.89 -22.43
C ARG A 79 25.37 10.98 -22.84
N LYS A 80 26.50 11.11 -22.14
CA LYS A 80 27.61 12.02 -22.51
C LYS A 80 28.22 11.69 -23.87
N ALA A 81 28.24 10.42 -24.27
CA ALA A 81 28.69 9.97 -25.58
C ALA A 81 27.64 10.12 -26.70
N GLY A 82 26.54 10.85 -26.46
CA GLY A 82 25.48 11.09 -27.45
C GLY A 82 24.54 9.91 -27.67
N GLY A 83 24.50 8.93 -26.76
CA GLY A 83 23.50 7.87 -26.80
C GLY A 83 22.07 8.40 -26.56
N PRO A 84 21.02 7.63 -26.88
CA PRO A 84 19.62 8.03 -26.71
C PRO A 84 19.14 7.93 -25.24
N ARG A 85 17.93 8.42 -24.99
CA ARG A 85 17.20 8.31 -23.72
C ARG A 85 16.63 6.91 -23.55
N GLU A 86 16.48 6.45 -22.31
CA GLU A 86 15.92 5.13 -21.98
C GLU A 86 14.41 5.14 -21.78
N LEU A 87 13.85 6.23 -21.26
CA LEU A 87 12.43 6.29 -20.89
C LEU A 87 11.62 7.22 -21.78
N TYR A 88 12.16 8.41 -22.08
CA TYR A 88 11.38 9.48 -22.70
C TYR A 88 11.95 9.94 -24.05
N PRO A 89 11.61 9.25 -25.16
CA PRO A 89 12.07 9.68 -26.49
C PRO A 89 11.70 11.14 -26.82
N THR A 90 10.52 11.59 -26.37
CA THR A 90 10.01 12.96 -26.57
C THR A 90 9.34 13.48 -25.30
N ARG A 91 9.11 14.79 -25.23
CA ARG A 91 8.34 15.42 -24.14
C ARG A 91 6.93 14.84 -24.05
N ASP A 92 6.26 14.63 -25.17
CA ASP A 92 4.90 14.05 -25.20
C ASP A 92 4.88 12.61 -24.64
N HIS A 93 5.93 11.82 -24.91
CA HIS A 93 6.07 10.50 -24.29
C HIS A 93 6.25 10.59 -22.78
N ALA A 94 7.01 11.58 -22.28
CA ALA A 94 7.16 11.80 -20.84
C ALA A 94 5.81 12.16 -20.18
N VAL A 95 5.05 13.07 -20.78
CA VAL A 95 3.71 13.44 -20.27
C VAL A 95 2.77 12.23 -20.25
N LEU A 96 2.74 11.44 -21.33
CA LEU A 96 1.96 10.19 -21.38
C LEU A 96 2.40 9.21 -20.28
N TRP A 97 3.70 9.02 -20.10
CA TRP A 97 4.25 8.14 -19.08
C TRP A 97 3.83 8.57 -17.67
N LEU A 98 3.95 9.87 -17.35
CA LEU A 98 3.58 10.41 -16.04
C LEU A 98 2.09 10.19 -15.76
N ARG A 99 1.22 10.42 -16.76
CA ARG A 99 -0.21 10.15 -16.62
C ARG A 99 -0.51 8.67 -16.39
N LEU A 100 0.20 7.77 -17.08
CA LEU A 100 0.03 6.32 -16.93
C LEU A 100 0.56 5.79 -15.59
N ALA A 101 1.61 6.42 -15.04
CA ALA A 101 2.19 6.08 -13.74
C ALA A 101 1.38 6.60 -12.55
N ALA A 102 0.45 7.54 -12.77
CA ALA A 102 -0.27 8.26 -11.73
C ALA A 102 -0.99 7.35 -10.73
N CYS A 103 -1.51 6.19 -11.14
CA CYS A 103 -2.15 5.27 -10.21
C CYS A 103 -1.21 4.73 -9.13
N VAL A 104 0.06 4.51 -9.46
CA VAL A 104 1.08 4.10 -8.49
C VAL A 104 1.47 5.28 -7.62
N LYS A 105 1.58 6.48 -8.18
CA LYS A 105 2.02 7.67 -7.44
C LYS A 105 0.95 8.26 -6.51
N TYR A 106 -0.32 7.96 -6.77
CA TYR A 106 -1.44 8.35 -5.93
C TYR A 106 -1.71 7.41 -4.74
N VAL A 107 -0.87 6.38 -4.57
CA VAL A 107 -0.89 5.47 -3.41
C VAL A 107 0.45 5.45 -2.68
N ASP A 108 1.34 6.40 -2.96
CA ASP A 108 2.66 6.50 -2.34
C ASP A 108 2.56 6.60 -0.82
N GLY A 109 3.42 5.90 -0.08
CA GLY A 109 3.33 5.66 1.37
C GLY A 109 2.21 4.69 1.82
N GLY A 110 1.28 4.34 0.93
CA GLY A 110 0.07 3.59 1.25
C GLY A 110 0.29 2.15 1.70
N TRP A 111 1.45 1.55 1.43
CA TRP A 111 1.80 0.18 1.86
C TRP A 111 2.06 0.05 3.36
N LEU A 112 2.08 1.18 4.09
CA LEU A 112 2.28 1.25 5.53
C LEU A 112 1.08 1.85 6.29
N SER A 113 -0.01 2.17 5.59
CA SER A 113 -1.15 2.92 6.15
C SER A 113 -1.76 2.35 7.43
N ASN A 114 -1.61 1.06 7.70
CA ASN A 114 -2.13 0.40 8.91
C ASN A 114 -1.05 -0.28 9.77
N VAL A 115 0.24 -0.05 9.51
CA VAL A 115 1.36 -0.78 10.16
C VAL A 115 1.41 -0.59 11.68
N LEU A 116 0.93 0.57 12.18
CA LEU A 116 0.88 0.92 13.59
C LEU A 116 -0.54 1.35 13.98
N ASN A 117 -1.18 0.58 14.85
CA ASN A 117 -2.49 0.86 15.42
C ASN A 117 -2.55 0.45 16.90
N ILE A 118 -3.70 0.60 17.55
CA ILE A 118 -3.86 0.28 18.98
C ILE A 118 -3.71 -1.21 19.30
N GLY A 119 -3.93 -2.09 18.31
CA GLY A 119 -3.80 -3.55 18.43
C GLY A 119 -2.44 -4.10 17.97
N THR A 120 -1.53 -3.25 17.48
CA THR A 120 -0.15 -3.68 17.19
C THR A 120 0.51 -4.23 18.45
N ALA A 121 0.97 -5.48 18.39
CA ALA A 121 1.58 -6.17 19.51
C ALA A 121 2.73 -5.37 20.12
N SER A 122 2.81 -5.34 21.46
CA SER A 122 3.84 -4.57 22.20
C SER A 122 5.26 -4.85 21.72
N SER A 123 5.55 -6.10 21.36
CA SER A 123 6.86 -6.56 20.92
C SER A 123 7.22 -6.17 19.49
N ALA A 124 6.21 -6.01 18.63
CA ALA A 124 6.37 -5.55 17.26
C ALA A 124 6.24 -4.02 17.14
N ARG A 125 5.69 -3.35 18.15
CA ARG A 125 5.35 -1.92 18.10
C ARG A 125 6.54 -1.02 17.78
N ARG A 126 7.73 -1.29 18.32
CA ARG A 126 8.92 -0.47 18.02
C ARG A 126 9.31 -0.55 16.54
N ALA A 127 9.35 -1.76 15.99
CA ALA A 127 9.58 -1.95 14.56
C ALA A 127 8.49 -1.29 13.70
N ALA A 128 7.22 -1.46 14.09
CA ALA A 128 6.09 -0.83 13.41
C ALA A 128 6.15 0.70 13.47
N ARG A 129 6.65 1.30 14.55
CA ARG A 129 6.84 2.76 14.68
C ARG A 129 7.87 3.31 13.70
N ILE A 130 8.97 2.59 13.47
CA ILE A 130 9.98 2.98 12.47
C ILE A 130 9.35 2.97 11.08
N ALA A 131 8.66 1.89 10.72
CA ALA A 131 7.95 1.81 9.44
C ALA A 131 6.83 2.85 9.34
N TRP A 132 6.12 3.13 10.44
CA TRP A 132 5.10 4.17 10.49
C TRP A 132 5.68 5.58 10.28
N GLN A 133 6.91 5.85 10.73
CA GLN A 133 7.57 7.12 10.47
C GLN A 133 7.84 7.31 8.97
N VAL A 134 8.31 6.28 8.26
CA VAL A 134 8.44 6.31 6.79
C VAL A 134 7.12 6.75 6.16
N MET A 135 6.01 6.10 6.54
CA MET A 135 4.68 6.46 6.04
C MET A 135 4.32 7.92 6.30
N THR A 136 4.64 8.46 7.48
CA THR A 136 4.31 9.85 7.77
C THR A 136 5.15 10.82 6.95
N GLU A 137 6.42 10.51 6.68
CA GLU A 137 7.29 11.30 5.82
C GLU A 137 6.77 11.31 4.37
N GLU A 138 6.38 10.14 3.84
CA GLU A 138 5.70 9.99 2.55
C GLU A 138 4.40 10.82 2.45
N PHE A 139 3.63 10.83 3.54
CA PHE A 139 2.42 11.64 3.67
C PHE A 139 2.70 13.10 4.01
N GLY A 140 3.95 13.54 4.07
CA GLY A 140 4.37 14.93 4.22
C GLY A 140 4.43 15.44 5.67
N ASP A 141 4.35 14.57 6.67
CA ASP A 141 4.42 14.88 8.09
C ASP A 141 3.44 15.98 8.55
N GLY A 142 2.29 16.07 7.88
CA GLY A 142 1.32 17.12 8.15
C GLY A 142 1.63 18.48 7.53
N ASP A 143 2.55 18.54 6.56
CA ASP A 143 2.74 19.64 5.62
C ASP A 143 2.31 19.20 4.21
N LEU A 144 1.29 19.88 3.65
CA LEU A 144 0.74 19.52 2.36
C LEU A 144 1.77 19.66 1.23
N GLY A 145 2.67 20.64 1.33
CA GLY A 145 3.72 20.85 0.33
C GLY A 145 4.80 19.76 0.34
N LYS A 146 4.84 18.91 1.37
CA LYS A 146 5.72 17.76 1.48
C LYS A 146 5.03 16.43 1.15
N ASN A 147 3.70 16.40 1.05
CA ASN A 147 2.97 15.16 0.77
C ASN A 147 3.24 14.68 -0.65
N HIS A 148 3.71 13.43 -0.81
CA HIS A 148 4.18 12.92 -2.10
C HIS A 148 3.07 12.84 -3.16
N VAL A 149 1.88 12.41 -2.75
CA VAL A 149 0.69 12.38 -3.63
C VAL A 149 0.33 13.80 -4.10
N TYR A 150 0.38 14.79 -3.20
CA TYR A 150 0.13 16.19 -3.54
C TYR A 150 1.20 16.75 -4.50
N ILE A 151 2.49 16.51 -4.23
CA ILE A 151 3.60 16.93 -5.09
C ILE A 151 3.41 16.37 -6.51
N TYR A 152 3.09 15.08 -6.63
CA TYR A 152 2.84 14.45 -7.93
C TYR A 152 1.60 15.02 -8.63
N HIS A 153 0.54 15.29 -7.87
CA HIS A 153 -0.68 15.90 -8.37
C HIS A 153 -0.44 17.31 -8.94
N GLU A 154 0.36 18.13 -8.26
CA GLU A 154 0.76 19.45 -8.75
C GLU A 154 1.62 19.36 -10.01
N LEU A 155 2.53 18.37 -10.10
CA LEU A 155 3.25 18.09 -11.35
C LEU A 155 2.28 17.83 -12.51
N LEU A 156 1.29 16.96 -12.33
CA LEU A 156 0.31 16.66 -13.39
C LEU A 156 -0.50 17.90 -13.82
N LYS A 157 -0.89 18.78 -12.88
CA LYS A 157 -1.55 20.06 -13.19
C LYS A 157 -0.74 20.92 -14.15
N THR A 158 0.59 20.97 -13.98
CA THR A 158 1.44 21.76 -14.88
C THR A 158 1.53 21.20 -16.31
N LEU A 159 1.12 19.94 -16.50
CA LEU A 159 1.26 19.23 -17.78
C LEU A 159 -0.04 19.13 -18.56
N ASP A 160 -1.18 18.97 -17.88
CA ASP A 160 -2.51 18.83 -18.48
C ASP A 160 -3.61 19.02 -17.41
N ASP A 161 -4.46 20.05 -17.54
CA ASP A 161 -5.56 20.33 -16.61
C ASP A 161 -6.57 19.15 -16.52
N GLU A 162 -6.73 18.36 -17.58
CA GLU A 162 -7.58 17.16 -17.54
C GLU A 162 -6.93 15.99 -16.81
N ALA A 163 -5.62 16.03 -16.57
CA ALA A 163 -4.86 15.04 -15.81
C ALA A 163 -4.83 15.32 -14.29
N SER A 164 -5.40 16.44 -13.83
CA SER A 164 -5.41 16.85 -12.42
C SER A 164 -6.64 16.37 -11.64
N ARG A 165 -7.21 15.24 -12.01
CA ARG A 165 -8.35 14.68 -11.28
C ARG A 165 -7.85 13.99 -10.00
N PRO A 166 -8.60 14.06 -8.89
CA PRO A 166 -8.23 13.36 -7.66
C PRO A 166 -8.13 11.85 -7.88
N GLY A 167 -7.11 11.22 -7.28
CA GLY A 167 -6.79 9.81 -7.49
C GLY A 167 -7.86 8.82 -7.02
N ASP A 168 -8.75 9.25 -6.13
CA ASP A 168 -9.89 8.45 -5.67
C ASP A 168 -11.03 8.37 -6.69
N LYS A 169 -11.03 9.18 -7.77
CA LYS A 169 -12.11 9.22 -8.76
C LYS A 169 -11.92 8.25 -9.92
N ILE A 170 -13.00 7.61 -10.36
CA ILE A 170 -12.97 6.77 -11.56
C ILE A 170 -12.51 7.61 -12.77
N GLY A 171 -11.51 7.08 -13.50
CA GLY A 171 -10.99 7.72 -14.71
C GLY A 171 -10.14 8.96 -14.44
N PHE A 172 -9.57 9.11 -13.24
CA PHE A 172 -8.67 10.22 -12.92
C PHE A 172 -7.44 10.26 -13.84
N ASP A 173 -7.01 9.10 -14.36
CA ASP A 173 -5.90 8.96 -15.31
C ASP A 173 -6.21 9.54 -16.70
N GLY A 174 -7.50 9.79 -16.99
CA GLY A 174 -7.99 10.27 -18.27
C GLY A 174 -7.96 9.23 -19.39
N PHE A 175 -7.68 7.95 -19.10
CA PHE A 175 -7.60 6.88 -20.10
C PHE A 175 -8.85 6.00 -20.15
N ASN A 176 -9.89 6.31 -19.35
CA ASN A 176 -11.18 5.60 -19.33
C ASN A 176 -11.02 4.07 -19.19
N GLY A 177 -10.07 3.64 -18.35
CA GLY A 177 -9.77 2.23 -18.11
C GLY A 177 -8.81 1.58 -19.11
N GLN A 178 -8.19 2.34 -20.02
CA GLN A 178 -7.14 1.87 -20.94
C GLN A 178 -5.70 2.06 -20.40
N GLY A 179 -5.52 2.41 -19.13
CA GLY A 179 -4.20 2.52 -18.51
C GLY A 179 -3.41 1.19 -18.50
N VAL A 180 -2.13 1.26 -18.11
CA VAL A 180 -1.23 0.09 -18.20
C VAL A 180 -1.48 -0.88 -17.04
N ALA A 181 -1.87 -2.12 -17.36
CA ALA A 181 -2.24 -3.14 -16.37
C ALA A 181 -1.18 -3.38 -15.29
N ARG A 182 0.10 -3.26 -15.63
CA ARG A 182 1.22 -3.47 -14.71
C ARG A 182 1.28 -2.41 -13.58
N CYS A 183 1.01 -1.14 -13.91
CA CYS A 183 0.92 -0.06 -12.92
C CYS A 183 -0.29 -0.26 -11.98
N TRP A 184 -1.44 -0.66 -12.52
CA TRP A 184 -2.61 -0.96 -11.69
C TRP A 184 -2.37 -2.14 -10.74
N LYS A 185 -1.66 -3.18 -11.19
CA LYS A 185 -1.23 -4.29 -10.32
C LYS A 185 -0.37 -3.78 -9.16
N ALA A 186 0.61 -2.93 -9.45
CA ALA A 186 1.51 -2.36 -8.43
C ALA A 186 0.75 -1.47 -7.43
N ALA A 187 -0.13 -0.58 -7.91
CA ALA A 187 -0.90 0.31 -7.04
C ALA A 187 -1.89 -0.45 -6.13
N VAL A 188 -2.48 -1.53 -6.62
CA VAL A 188 -3.33 -2.43 -5.82
C VAL A 188 -2.50 -3.18 -4.79
N ALA A 189 -1.33 -3.71 -5.17
CA ALA A 189 -0.47 -4.44 -4.25
C ALA A 189 -0.08 -3.59 -3.03
N GLN A 190 0.31 -2.33 -3.24
CA GLN A 190 0.65 -1.38 -2.17
C GLN A 190 -0.54 -1.15 -1.22
N GLN A 191 -1.73 -0.83 -1.74
CA GLN A 191 -2.89 -0.63 -0.88
C GLN A 191 -3.34 -1.91 -0.17
N CYS A 192 -3.28 -3.08 -0.84
CA CYS A 192 -3.65 -4.34 -0.23
C CYS A 192 -2.74 -4.70 0.95
N ILE A 193 -1.42 -4.58 0.80
CA ILE A 193 -0.49 -4.88 1.88
C ILE A 193 -0.59 -3.86 3.02
N GLY A 194 -0.75 -2.58 2.70
CA GLY A 194 -0.90 -1.53 3.71
C GLY A 194 -2.19 -1.66 4.53
N LEU A 195 -3.29 -2.06 3.89
CA LEU A 195 -4.54 -2.38 4.57
C LEU A 195 -4.37 -3.54 5.55
N MET A 196 -3.67 -4.60 5.12
CA MET A 196 -3.47 -5.82 5.91
C MET A 196 -2.35 -5.71 6.96
N ALA A 197 -1.46 -4.72 6.86
CA ALA A 197 -0.30 -4.55 7.74
C ALA A 197 -0.64 -4.41 9.24
N GLY A 198 -1.89 -4.05 9.56
CA GLY A 198 -2.35 -3.84 10.93
C GLY A 198 -2.62 -5.10 11.74
N SER A 199 -2.67 -6.28 11.12
CA SER A 199 -2.79 -7.55 11.81
C SER A 199 -1.44 -8.26 11.95
N GLU A 200 -1.30 -9.13 12.97
CA GLU A 200 -0.13 -10.03 13.05
C GLU A 200 -0.03 -10.96 11.81
N ASP A 201 -1.11 -11.07 11.04
CA ASP A 201 -1.22 -11.90 9.85
C ASP A 201 -0.43 -11.38 8.65
N PHE A 202 -0.10 -10.08 8.58
CA PHE A 202 0.67 -9.53 7.45
C PHE A 202 1.72 -8.47 7.82
N LEU A 203 1.90 -8.15 9.11
CA LEU A 203 2.94 -7.21 9.54
C LEU A 203 4.37 -7.57 9.05
N PRO A 204 4.86 -8.83 9.15
CA PRO A 204 6.17 -9.21 8.64
C PRO A 204 6.32 -8.99 7.13
N GLU A 205 5.29 -9.34 6.36
CA GLU A 205 5.24 -9.11 4.92
C GLU A 205 5.29 -7.60 4.61
N ALA A 206 4.54 -6.78 5.36
CA ALA A 206 4.55 -5.32 5.19
C ALA A 206 5.93 -4.71 5.50
N LEU A 207 6.61 -5.17 6.56
CA LEU A 207 7.97 -4.73 6.91
C LEU A 207 8.98 -5.15 5.83
N GLY A 208 8.87 -6.37 5.32
CA GLY A 208 9.73 -6.85 4.23
C GLY A 208 9.48 -6.12 2.91
N PHE A 209 8.21 -5.84 2.60
CA PHE A 209 7.83 -5.02 1.44
C PHE A 209 8.43 -3.63 1.56
N ASN A 210 8.26 -2.95 2.69
CA ASN A 210 8.83 -1.63 2.93
C ASN A 210 10.35 -1.61 2.74
N MET A 211 11.07 -2.52 3.43
CA MET A 211 12.53 -2.60 3.35
C MET A 211 13.05 -2.72 1.91
N ALA A 212 12.39 -3.51 1.06
CA ALA A 212 12.78 -3.67 -0.34
C ALA A 212 12.32 -2.49 -1.21
N TYR A 213 11.09 -2.01 -1.01
CA TYR A 213 10.48 -0.95 -1.82
C TYR A 213 11.19 0.40 -1.65
N GLU A 214 11.72 0.67 -0.46
CA GLU A 214 12.51 1.87 -0.12
C GLU A 214 13.94 1.84 -0.67
N THR A 215 14.36 0.76 -1.34
CA THR A 215 15.69 0.74 -1.95
C THR A 215 15.68 1.54 -3.24
N LEU A 216 16.58 2.53 -3.34
CA LEU A 216 16.69 3.41 -4.51
C LEU A 216 16.69 2.63 -5.84
N ALA A 217 15.59 2.75 -6.58
CA ALA A 217 15.41 2.10 -7.86
C ALA A 217 16.15 2.84 -8.99
N TYR A 218 16.83 2.10 -9.87
CA TYR A 218 17.55 2.67 -11.01
C TYR A 218 16.69 3.58 -11.90
N HIS A 219 15.40 3.27 -12.08
CA HIS A 219 14.55 4.08 -12.94
C HIS A 219 14.36 5.50 -12.40
N LEU A 220 14.31 5.73 -11.07
CA LEU A 220 14.14 7.06 -10.48
C LEU A 220 15.30 8.01 -10.88
N LEU A 221 16.53 7.48 -10.92
CA LEU A 221 17.72 8.22 -11.37
C LEU A 221 17.60 8.64 -12.86
N VAL A 222 17.10 7.74 -13.70
CA VAL A 222 16.87 8.00 -15.13
C VAL A 222 15.72 8.98 -15.34
N GLU A 223 14.61 8.80 -14.62
CA GLU A 223 13.42 9.65 -14.67
C GLU A 223 13.79 11.10 -14.34
N SER A 224 14.44 11.30 -13.19
CA SER A 224 14.88 12.62 -12.75
C SER A 224 15.82 13.27 -13.77
N TYR A 225 16.80 12.53 -14.28
CA TYR A 225 17.74 13.05 -15.28
C TYR A 225 17.05 13.47 -16.59
N GLU A 226 16.19 12.61 -17.15
CA GLU A 226 15.55 12.84 -18.45
C GLU A 226 14.44 13.90 -18.39
N LEU A 227 13.68 14.00 -17.29
CA LEU A 227 12.66 15.04 -17.11
C LEU A 227 13.29 16.44 -17.10
N ARG A 228 14.44 16.62 -16.41
CA ARG A 228 15.19 17.89 -16.44
C ARG A 228 15.65 18.27 -17.84
N GLU A 229 16.12 17.30 -18.63
CA GLU A 229 16.48 17.55 -20.03
C GLU A 229 15.27 18.01 -20.85
N LEU A 230 14.09 17.45 -20.57
CA LEU A 230 12.82 17.74 -21.23
C LEU A 230 12.08 18.98 -20.68
N LYS A 231 12.66 19.67 -19.68
CA LYS A 231 12.06 20.84 -19.02
C LYS A 231 10.69 20.52 -18.40
N ILE A 232 10.60 19.34 -17.79
CA ILE A 232 9.50 18.94 -16.92
C ILE A 232 10.05 18.92 -15.49
N ASP A 233 9.26 19.41 -14.54
CA ASP A 233 9.63 19.36 -13.12
C ASP A 233 9.80 17.90 -12.68
N ASP A 234 10.95 17.62 -12.08
CA ASP A 234 11.35 16.28 -11.66
C ASP A 234 11.36 16.12 -10.14
N TYR A 235 10.90 17.13 -9.39
CA TYR A 235 11.07 17.19 -7.94
C TYR A 235 10.55 15.95 -7.20
N TYR A 236 9.38 15.42 -7.57
CA TYR A 236 8.85 14.17 -7.01
C TYR A 236 9.85 13.00 -7.10
N PHE A 237 10.53 12.84 -8.23
CA PHE A 237 11.52 11.76 -8.44
C PHE A 237 12.86 12.09 -7.79
N ALA A 238 13.28 13.35 -7.84
CA ALA A 238 14.51 13.81 -7.22
C ALA A 238 14.48 13.68 -5.70
N LEU A 239 13.31 13.86 -5.08
CA LEU A 239 13.09 13.69 -3.65
C LEU A 239 13.47 12.28 -3.20
N HIS A 240 12.89 11.25 -3.82
CA HIS A 240 13.16 9.83 -3.54
C HIS A 240 14.64 9.44 -3.71
N ILE A 241 15.37 10.04 -4.65
CA ILE A 241 16.83 9.81 -4.78
C ILE A 241 17.58 10.17 -3.48
N THR A 242 17.06 11.12 -2.70
CA THR A 242 17.71 11.61 -1.48
C THR A 242 17.17 11.00 -0.20
N ILE A 243 15.85 10.87 -0.07
CA ILE A 243 15.22 10.35 1.15
C ILE A 243 15.34 8.83 1.28
N ASP A 244 15.44 8.10 0.16
CA ASP A 244 15.60 6.62 0.11
C ASP A 244 17.06 6.17 0.30
N ASN A 245 17.89 6.99 0.95
CA ASN A 245 19.32 6.69 1.08
C ASN A 245 19.59 5.57 2.11
N PRO A 246 20.63 4.74 1.92
CA PRO A 246 20.91 3.58 2.77
C PRO A 246 21.60 3.93 4.11
N ASP A 247 21.93 5.20 4.38
CA ASP A 247 22.63 5.61 5.61
C ASP A 247 21.66 5.98 6.72
N CYS A 248 20.85 7.02 6.49
CA CYS A 248 19.86 7.51 7.46
C CYS A 248 18.43 7.58 6.92
N GLY A 249 18.26 7.41 5.61
CA GLY A 249 16.99 7.51 4.92
C GLY A 249 16.06 6.30 5.08
N HIS A 250 15.01 6.26 4.27
CA HIS A 250 13.95 5.24 4.36
C HIS A 250 14.47 3.82 4.15
N ALA A 251 15.46 3.61 3.28
CA ALA A 251 16.12 2.32 3.12
C ALA A 251 16.78 1.84 4.44
N ALA A 252 17.47 2.74 5.15
CA ALA A 252 18.07 2.44 6.44
C ALA A 252 17.01 2.17 7.52
N MET A 253 15.92 2.95 7.53
CA MET A 253 14.77 2.74 8.42
C MET A 253 14.08 1.39 8.18
N GLY A 254 13.90 1.00 6.92
CA GLY A 254 13.32 -0.29 6.55
C GLY A 254 14.16 -1.47 7.07
N LEU A 255 15.48 -1.39 6.92
CA LEU A 255 16.42 -2.39 7.46
C LEU A 255 16.34 -2.46 8.99
N GLU A 256 16.35 -1.31 9.68
CA GLU A 256 16.28 -1.26 11.13
C GLU A 256 14.93 -1.77 11.66
N ALA A 257 13.82 -1.46 10.99
CA ALA A 257 12.50 -1.98 11.35
C ALA A 257 12.47 -3.52 11.31
N VAL A 258 13.01 -4.13 10.25
CA VAL A 258 13.12 -5.58 10.12
C VAL A 258 14.05 -6.18 11.19
N ASP A 259 15.22 -5.58 11.43
CA ASP A 259 16.15 -6.07 12.47
C ASP A 259 15.52 -6.01 13.86
N ARG A 260 14.87 -4.89 14.23
CA ARG A 260 14.16 -4.76 15.51
C ARG A 260 13.02 -5.74 15.64
N TYR A 261 12.25 -5.95 14.57
CA TYR A 261 11.15 -6.92 14.58
C TYR A 261 11.67 -8.34 14.83
N LEU A 262 12.67 -8.79 14.07
CA LEU A 262 13.20 -10.15 14.18
C LEU A 262 13.93 -10.37 15.52
N LYS A 263 14.58 -9.36 16.08
CA LYS A 263 15.14 -9.40 17.45
C LYS A 263 14.02 -9.52 18.50
N GLY A 264 12.95 -8.75 18.37
CA GLY A 264 11.79 -8.83 19.26
C GLY A 264 11.15 -10.22 19.23
N VAL A 265 10.94 -10.78 18.04
CA VAL A 265 10.42 -12.14 17.87
C VAL A 265 11.36 -13.19 18.50
N LEU A 266 12.67 -13.04 18.35
CA LEU A 266 13.65 -13.95 18.97
C LEU A 266 13.58 -13.93 20.49
N VAL A 267 13.51 -12.73 21.09
CA VAL A 267 13.43 -12.57 22.55
C VAL A 267 12.14 -13.13 23.11
N ASP A 268 11.01 -12.89 22.44
CA ASP A 268 9.69 -13.23 22.97
C ASP A 268 9.25 -14.66 22.64
N LYS A 269 9.50 -15.11 21.41
CA LYS A 269 8.96 -16.34 20.83
C LYS A 269 10.04 -17.37 20.46
N GLY A 270 11.32 -16.98 20.50
CA GLY A 270 12.46 -17.87 20.25
C GLY A 270 12.83 -18.05 18.77
N PRO A 271 13.91 -18.80 18.49
CA PRO A 271 14.53 -18.84 17.15
C PRO A 271 13.64 -19.47 16.06
N LYS A 272 12.80 -20.45 16.42
CA LYS A 272 11.89 -21.09 15.44
C LYS A 272 10.85 -20.12 14.88
N GLU A 273 10.33 -19.23 15.73
CA GLU A 273 9.37 -18.22 15.28
C GLU A 273 10.07 -17.07 14.55
N GLN A 274 11.32 -16.76 14.91
CA GLN A 274 12.15 -15.85 14.14
C GLN A 274 12.39 -16.35 12.71
N ASP A 275 12.68 -17.64 12.53
CA ASP A 275 12.85 -18.24 11.19
C ASP A 275 11.58 -18.15 10.33
N LYS A 276 10.40 -18.37 10.93
CA LYS A 276 9.11 -18.21 10.23
C LYS A 276 8.85 -16.75 9.87
N ALA A 277 9.09 -15.84 10.82
CA ALA A 277 8.96 -14.40 10.60
C ALA A 277 9.91 -13.93 9.48
N TRP A 278 11.13 -14.46 9.42
CA TRP A 278 12.09 -14.15 8.36
C TRP A 278 11.58 -14.54 6.97
N ARG A 279 11.00 -15.73 6.81
CA ARG A 279 10.40 -16.16 5.52
C ARG A 279 9.23 -15.28 5.09
N ARG A 280 8.46 -14.78 6.06
CA ARG A 280 7.37 -13.84 5.79
C ARG A 280 7.89 -12.46 5.37
N VAL A 281 8.96 -11.97 5.99
CA VAL A 281 9.71 -10.78 5.54
C VAL A 281 10.23 -10.96 4.11
N GLN A 282 10.81 -12.13 3.80
CA GLN A 282 11.27 -12.45 2.44
C GLN A 282 10.13 -12.45 1.41
N ALA A 283 8.95 -12.95 1.75
CA ALA A 283 7.78 -12.92 0.87
C ALA A 283 7.32 -11.49 0.57
N GLY A 284 7.34 -10.60 1.57
CA GLY A 284 7.09 -9.18 1.39
C GLY A 284 8.10 -8.48 0.48
N ALA A 285 9.40 -8.75 0.69
CA ALA A 285 10.47 -8.22 -0.15
C ALA A 285 10.35 -8.69 -1.60
N ALA A 286 10.08 -9.99 -1.81
CA ALA A 286 9.85 -10.54 -3.15
C ALA A 286 8.66 -9.90 -3.86
N LEU A 287 7.59 -9.56 -3.12
CA LEU A 287 6.48 -8.79 -3.67
C LEU A 287 6.95 -7.43 -4.16
N ALA A 288 7.65 -6.64 -3.34
CA ALA A 288 8.17 -5.33 -3.74
C ALA A 288 9.07 -5.40 -4.98
N ASP A 289 10.08 -6.28 -4.98
CA ASP A 289 11.01 -6.47 -6.10
C ASP A 289 10.30 -6.89 -7.40
N GLY A 290 9.25 -7.70 -7.26
CA GLY A 290 8.46 -8.22 -8.37
C GLY A 290 7.44 -7.22 -8.94
N LEU A 291 7.25 -6.05 -8.33
CA LEU A 291 6.24 -5.09 -8.76
C LEU A 291 6.71 -4.20 -9.91
N PRO A 292 6.00 -4.20 -11.05
CA PRO A 292 6.29 -3.31 -12.16
C PRO A 292 5.66 -1.92 -11.96
N THR A 293 6.32 -1.05 -11.19
CA THR A 293 5.84 0.29 -10.77
C THR A 293 5.81 1.35 -11.88
N THR A 294 6.56 1.14 -12.96
CA THR A 294 6.60 2.05 -14.12
C THR A 294 5.69 1.56 -15.25
N PRO A 295 5.17 2.42 -16.15
CA PRO A 295 4.46 1.98 -17.38
C PRO A 295 5.27 1.06 -18.28
N TRP A 296 6.57 1.31 -18.41
CA TRP A 296 7.56 0.47 -19.09
C TRP A 296 8.94 0.68 -18.45
N ASN A 297 9.81 -0.31 -18.59
CA ASN A 297 11.16 -0.28 -18.04
C ASN A 297 12.07 0.67 -18.85
N PRO A 298 13.12 1.23 -18.23
CA PRO A 298 14.20 1.87 -18.98
C PRO A 298 14.79 0.91 -20.01
N ILE A 299 14.88 1.36 -21.26
CA ILE A 299 15.43 0.57 -22.37
C ILE A 299 16.96 0.59 -22.29
N GLU A 300 17.60 -0.58 -22.24
CA GLU A 300 19.06 -0.66 -22.34
C GLU A 300 19.53 -0.50 -23.79
N PHE A 301 20.70 0.11 -23.99
CA PHE A 301 21.27 0.37 -25.31
C PHE A 301 22.68 -0.19 -25.43
N GLU A 302 22.95 -0.81 -26.58
CA GLU A 302 24.29 -1.26 -26.98
C GLU A 302 24.82 -0.45 -28.16
N LYS A 303 26.16 -0.33 -28.23
CA LYS A 303 26.84 0.33 -29.35
C LYS A 303 27.11 -0.69 -30.45
N THR A 304 26.60 -0.43 -31.65
CA THR A 304 26.89 -1.27 -32.82
C THR A 304 28.36 -1.15 -33.24
N LYS A 305 28.84 -2.10 -34.05
CA LYS A 305 30.18 -2.02 -34.67
C LYS A 305 30.41 -0.74 -35.48
N GLY A 306 29.34 -0.11 -35.98
CA GLY A 306 29.39 1.16 -36.71
C GLY A 306 29.35 2.41 -35.82
N GLY A 307 29.36 2.25 -34.49
CA GLY A 307 29.37 3.36 -33.55
C GLY A 307 28.00 3.97 -33.22
N THR A 308 26.92 3.51 -33.85
CA THR A 308 25.55 3.93 -33.54
C THR A 308 24.99 3.18 -32.34
N TRP A 309 24.13 3.82 -31.55
CA TRP A 309 23.42 3.18 -30.46
C TRP A 309 22.13 2.54 -30.96
N ARG A 310 21.82 1.34 -30.48
CA ARG A 310 20.53 0.68 -30.70
C ARG A 310 20.01 0.08 -29.39
N PRO A 311 18.69 -0.06 -29.22
CA PRO A 311 18.16 -0.82 -28.10
C PRO A 311 18.79 -2.21 -28.10
N THR A 312 19.27 -2.64 -26.93
CA THR A 312 19.58 -4.04 -26.70
C THR A 312 18.29 -4.80 -26.98
N GLN A 313 18.35 -5.86 -27.80
CA GLN A 313 17.20 -6.75 -27.88
C GLN A 313 16.99 -7.32 -26.48
N GLU A 314 15.87 -7.00 -25.83
CA GLU A 314 15.48 -7.69 -24.62
C GLU A 314 15.59 -9.18 -24.92
N SER A 315 16.45 -9.89 -24.17
CA SER A 315 16.39 -11.34 -24.18
C SER A 315 14.95 -11.69 -23.79
N PRO A 316 14.18 -12.36 -24.67
CA PRO A 316 12.81 -12.69 -24.35
C PRO A 316 12.81 -13.42 -23.01
N THR A 317 11.94 -13.02 -22.07
CA THR A 317 11.74 -13.77 -20.83
C THR A 317 11.61 -15.23 -21.21
N PRO A 318 12.40 -16.15 -20.64
CA PRO A 318 12.41 -17.54 -21.06
C PRO A 318 10.98 -18.08 -21.12
N ALA A 319 10.63 -18.72 -22.23
CA ALA A 319 9.32 -19.33 -22.34
C ALA A 319 9.22 -20.45 -21.28
N THR A 320 8.11 -20.47 -20.53
CA THR A 320 7.82 -21.64 -19.68
C THR A 320 7.76 -22.90 -20.55
N LEU A 321 7.91 -24.08 -19.95
CA LEU A 321 7.83 -25.35 -20.68
C LEU A 321 6.52 -25.46 -21.48
N ILE A 322 5.40 -25.01 -20.92
CA ILE A 322 4.10 -25.07 -21.56
C ILE A 322 3.93 -24.02 -22.67
N GLU A 323 4.47 -22.80 -22.49
CA GLU A 323 4.54 -21.80 -23.56
C GLU A 323 5.38 -22.32 -24.73
N SER A 324 6.53 -22.96 -24.45
CA SER A 324 7.40 -23.54 -25.47
C SER A 324 6.67 -24.62 -26.28
N GLN A 325 5.94 -25.52 -25.60
CA GLN A 325 5.15 -26.57 -26.25
C GLN A 325 4.03 -25.99 -27.13
N VAL A 326 3.35 -24.94 -26.68
CA VAL A 326 2.29 -24.27 -27.46
C VAL A 326 2.87 -23.48 -28.62
N ALA A 327 3.99 -22.80 -28.41
CA ALA A 327 4.72 -22.09 -29.46
C ALA A 327 5.17 -23.06 -30.56
N ASP A 328 5.73 -24.21 -30.20
CA ASP A 328 6.12 -25.25 -31.16
C ASP A 328 4.89 -25.82 -31.89
N LEU A 329 3.77 -26.01 -31.20
CA LEU A 329 2.51 -26.41 -31.84
C LEU A 329 2.07 -25.39 -32.88
N PHE A 330 1.98 -24.10 -32.55
CA PHE A 330 1.58 -23.07 -33.50
C PHE A 330 2.59 -22.91 -34.63
N ARG A 331 3.89 -23.04 -34.35
CA ARG A 331 4.92 -23.05 -35.39
C ARG A 331 4.67 -24.18 -36.39
N ARG A 332 4.42 -25.42 -35.94
CA ARG A 332 4.13 -26.55 -36.84
C ARG A 332 2.86 -26.34 -37.65
N LYS A 333 1.82 -25.77 -37.06
CA LYS A 333 0.53 -25.52 -37.73
C LYS A 333 0.58 -24.33 -38.70
N SER A 334 1.51 -23.40 -38.50
CA SER A 334 1.62 -22.17 -39.29
C SER A 334 1.74 -22.44 -40.79
N THR A 335 2.51 -23.44 -41.19
CA THR A 335 2.68 -23.83 -42.61
C THR A 335 1.36 -24.23 -43.26
N ALA A 336 0.54 -25.02 -42.56
CA ALA A 336 -0.76 -25.48 -43.07
C ALA A 336 -1.83 -24.39 -43.00
N ALA A 337 -1.64 -23.39 -42.14
CA ALA A 337 -2.59 -22.29 -41.93
C ALA A 337 -2.26 -21.02 -42.73
N SER A 338 -1.12 -20.99 -43.43
CA SER A 338 -0.67 -19.80 -44.15
C SER A 338 -1.67 -19.39 -45.22
N GLY A 339 -2.04 -18.11 -45.22
CA GLY A 339 -3.02 -17.50 -46.10
C GLY A 339 -4.47 -17.70 -45.67
N LEU A 340 -4.74 -18.58 -44.70
CA LEU A 340 -6.11 -18.90 -44.26
C LEU A 340 -6.67 -17.90 -43.25
N HIS A 341 -5.82 -17.07 -42.64
CA HIS A 341 -6.25 -16.06 -41.67
C HIS A 341 -6.31 -14.64 -42.24
N CYS A 342 -6.07 -14.44 -43.55
CA CYS A 342 -6.09 -13.12 -44.20
C CYS A 342 -7.42 -12.35 -44.03
N ALA A 343 -8.54 -13.05 -43.97
CA ALA A 343 -9.86 -12.46 -43.79
C ALA A 343 -10.21 -12.16 -42.31
N LEU A 344 -9.38 -12.61 -41.36
CA LEU A 344 -9.61 -12.40 -39.94
C LEU A 344 -9.22 -10.99 -39.52
N ARG A 345 -10.18 -10.21 -39.01
CA ARG A 345 -9.94 -8.84 -38.54
C ARG A 345 -9.24 -8.74 -37.17
N LEU A 346 -8.89 -9.87 -36.55
CA LEU A 346 -8.21 -9.89 -35.25
C LEU A 346 -6.77 -9.38 -35.41
N ARG A 347 -6.44 -8.34 -34.63
CA ARG A 347 -5.06 -7.86 -34.45
C ARG A 347 -4.62 -8.07 -33.02
N LEU A 348 -3.42 -8.61 -32.85
CA LEU A 348 -2.76 -8.81 -31.57
C LEU A 348 -1.52 -7.92 -31.54
N GLN A 349 -1.49 -6.96 -30.61
CA GLN A 349 -0.43 -5.96 -30.52
C GLN A 349 -0.13 -5.27 -31.88
N GLY A 350 -1.18 -4.84 -32.58
CA GLY A 350 -1.08 -4.15 -33.86
C GLY A 350 -0.86 -5.05 -35.10
N ARG A 351 -0.42 -6.30 -34.94
CA ARG A 351 -0.18 -7.26 -36.04
C ARG A 351 -1.35 -8.21 -36.24
N SER A 352 -1.65 -8.60 -37.48
CA SER A 352 -2.65 -9.63 -37.79
C SER A 352 -2.16 -11.03 -37.42
N VAL A 353 -3.08 -11.98 -37.26
CA VAL A 353 -2.71 -13.39 -37.00
C VAL A 353 -1.87 -13.98 -38.14
N GLU A 354 -2.14 -13.56 -39.38
CA GLU A 354 -1.36 -13.99 -40.55
C GLU A 354 0.08 -13.45 -40.48
N GLU A 355 0.27 -12.18 -40.12
CA GLU A 355 1.61 -11.59 -39.95
C GLU A 355 2.38 -12.26 -38.81
N TRP A 356 1.71 -12.63 -37.72
CA TRP A 356 2.31 -13.37 -36.62
C TRP A 356 2.78 -14.75 -37.05
N LEU A 357 1.92 -15.49 -37.76
CA LEU A 357 2.14 -16.87 -38.13
C LEU A 357 2.81 -17.07 -39.50
N ASP A 358 3.27 -16.01 -40.19
CA ASP A 358 3.97 -16.14 -41.47
C ASP A 358 5.25 -17.00 -41.31
N PRO A 359 5.31 -18.20 -41.94
CA PRO A 359 6.46 -19.10 -41.84
C PRO A 359 7.78 -18.49 -42.31
N ARG A 360 7.74 -17.50 -43.23
CA ARG A 360 8.93 -16.86 -43.81
C ARG A 360 9.64 -15.92 -42.85
N SER A 361 8.92 -15.40 -41.86
CA SER A 361 9.46 -14.49 -40.83
C SER A 361 9.43 -15.13 -39.43
N MET A 362 9.30 -16.45 -39.36
CA MET A 362 9.12 -17.18 -38.12
C MET A 362 10.45 -17.36 -37.37
N SER A 363 10.48 -16.95 -36.09
CA SER A 363 11.60 -17.18 -35.17
C SER A 363 11.09 -17.73 -33.84
N SER A 364 11.98 -18.33 -33.04
CA SER A 364 11.61 -18.84 -31.70
C SER A 364 11.07 -17.75 -30.79
N ALA A 365 11.68 -16.56 -30.79
CA ALA A 365 11.22 -15.42 -30.03
C ALA A 365 9.83 -14.94 -30.50
N LYS A 366 9.65 -14.75 -31.82
CA LYS A 366 8.40 -14.25 -32.41
C LYS A 366 7.21 -15.13 -32.07
N ILE A 367 7.36 -16.46 -32.08
CA ILE A 367 6.23 -17.35 -31.81
C ILE A 367 5.86 -17.38 -30.32
N VAL A 368 6.83 -17.19 -29.42
CA VAL A 368 6.57 -17.06 -27.98
C VAL A 368 5.85 -15.74 -27.70
N GLU A 369 6.27 -14.64 -28.32
CA GLU A 369 5.56 -13.36 -28.27
C GLU A 369 4.13 -13.48 -28.77
N PHE A 370 3.89 -14.19 -29.88
CA PHE A 370 2.54 -14.46 -30.36
C PHE A 370 1.69 -15.21 -29.33
N VAL A 371 2.24 -16.24 -28.68
CA VAL A 371 1.54 -16.99 -27.62
C VAL A 371 1.16 -16.07 -26.47
N ARG A 372 2.06 -15.19 -26.03
CA ARG A 372 1.80 -14.20 -24.96
C ARG A 372 0.79 -13.13 -25.36
N ALA A 373 0.88 -12.61 -26.58
CA ALA A 373 -0.08 -11.67 -27.13
C ALA A 373 -1.48 -12.30 -27.25
N LEU A 374 -1.55 -13.58 -27.62
CA LEU A 374 -2.79 -14.35 -27.69
C LEU A 374 -3.36 -14.63 -26.29
N ALA A 375 -2.52 -14.90 -25.28
CA ALA A 375 -2.94 -15.10 -23.89
C ALA A 375 -3.73 -13.91 -23.33
N GLY A 376 -3.35 -12.68 -23.69
CA GLY A 376 -4.02 -11.45 -23.28
C GLY A 376 -5.29 -11.10 -24.08
N ALA A 377 -5.59 -11.83 -25.17
CA ALA A 377 -6.64 -11.44 -26.11
C ALA A 377 -8.02 -11.98 -25.70
N ARG A 378 -8.84 -11.16 -25.03
CA ARG A 378 -10.25 -11.49 -24.78
C ARG A 378 -11.13 -11.15 -25.99
N PRO A 379 -12.16 -11.97 -26.34
CA PRO A 379 -12.59 -13.22 -25.70
C PRO A 379 -11.91 -14.49 -26.24
N TRP A 380 -10.82 -14.36 -27.02
CA TRP A 380 -10.12 -15.51 -27.62
C TRP A 380 -9.56 -16.45 -26.57
N ILE A 381 -8.87 -15.89 -25.58
CA ILE A 381 -8.43 -16.58 -24.37
C ILE A 381 -9.14 -15.97 -23.17
N VAL A 382 -9.75 -16.84 -22.36
CA VAL A 382 -10.21 -16.53 -21.02
C VAL A 382 -9.27 -17.29 -20.08
N PRO A 383 -8.28 -16.61 -19.46
CA PRO A 383 -7.28 -17.25 -18.60
C PRO A 383 -7.93 -18.16 -17.55
N GLY A 384 -7.38 -19.36 -17.36
CA GLY A 384 -7.88 -20.38 -16.44
C GLY A 384 -9.19 -21.07 -16.83
N ARG A 385 -9.86 -20.64 -17.90
CA ARG A 385 -11.18 -21.15 -18.29
C ARG A 385 -11.19 -21.60 -19.75
N PRO A 386 -10.62 -22.78 -20.08
CA PRO A 386 -10.56 -23.28 -21.45
C PRO A 386 -11.93 -23.41 -22.11
N ALA A 387 -12.96 -23.85 -21.37
CA ALA A 387 -14.32 -23.98 -21.89
C ALA A 387 -14.99 -22.63 -22.27
N LYS A 388 -14.57 -21.53 -21.63
CA LYS A 388 -15.06 -20.18 -21.94
C LYS A 388 -14.24 -19.47 -23.01
N SER A 389 -13.05 -19.98 -23.33
CA SER A 389 -12.14 -19.40 -24.34
C SER A 389 -12.64 -19.67 -25.76
N ARG A 390 -12.80 -18.62 -26.56
CA ARG A 390 -13.28 -18.77 -27.95
C ARG A 390 -12.34 -19.62 -28.80
N LEU A 391 -11.02 -19.55 -28.58
CA LEU A 391 -10.05 -20.36 -29.32
C LEU A 391 -10.35 -21.86 -29.21
N VAL A 392 -10.65 -22.35 -27.99
CA VAL A 392 -10.98 -23.76 -27.76
C VAL A 392 -12.28 -24.13 -28.46
N LYS A 393 -13.29 -23.25 -28.43
CA LYS A 393 -14.57 -23.47 -29.13
C LYS A 393 -14.40 -23.59 -30.64
N GLU A 394 -13.54 -22.75 -31.24
CA GLU A 394 -13.26 -22.79 -32.68
C GLU A 394 -12.52 -24.07 -33.10
N MET A 395 -11.72 -24.68 -32.21
CA MET A 395 -11.00 -25.94 -32.47
C MET A 395 -11.87 -27.20 -32.27
N THR A 396 -12.97 -27.09 -31.52
CA THR A 396 -13.88 -28.21 -31.23
C THR A 396 -15.05 -28.29 -32.20
N TRP A 397 -15.83 -29.36 -32.13
CA TRP A 397 -17.02 -29.58 -32.99
C TRP A 397 -17.93 -28.33 -33.05
N GLY A 398 -18.27 -27.92 -34.27
CA GLY A 398 -19.05 -26.70 -34.55
C GLY A 398 -18.22 -25.43 -34.74
N GLY A 399 -16.91 -25.48 -34.47
CA GLY A 399 -15.97 -24.38 -34.69
C GLY A 399 -15.33 -24.40 -36.09
N ARG A 400 -14.86 -23.24 -36.56
CA ARG A 400 -14.29 -23.09 -37.91
C ARG A 400 -12.92 -23.75 -38.09
N MET A 401 -12.25 -24.09 -36.99
CA MET A 401 -10.95 -24.77 -36.98
C MET A 401 -11.09 -26.25 -36.58
N PHE A 402 -12.32 -26.80 -36.57
CA PHE A 402 -12.56 -28.21 -36.31
C PHE A 402 -11.79 -29.08 -37.33
N GLY A 403 -11.02 -30.04 -36.82
CA GLY A 403 -10.14 -30.90 -37.63
C GLY A 403 -8.75 -30.33 -37.93
N ALA A 404 -8.49 -29.04 -37.64
CA ALA A 404 -7.16 -28.45 -37.80
C ALA A 404 -6.18 -28.85 -36.68
N PHE A 405 -6.71 -29.23 -35.50
CA PHE A 405 -5.96 -29.67 -34.33
C PHE A 405 -6.44 -31.07 -33.92
N SER A 406 -5.50 -31.94 -33.55
CA SER A 406 -5.85 -33.24 -32.94
C SER A 406 -6.31 -33.06 -31.50
N ASP A 407 -7.01 -34.06 -30.94
CA ASP A 407 -7.47 -34.01 -29.54
C ASP A 407 -6.32 -33.81 -28.53
N LYS A 408 -5.14 -34.40 -28.80
CA LYS A 408 -3.94 -34.19 -27.98
C LYS A 408 -3.47 -32.73 -28.02
N GLU A 409 -3.51 -32.11 -29.20
CA GLU A 409 -3.11 -30.71 -29.39
C GLU A 409 -4.12 -29.74 -28.76
N VAL A 410 -5.43 -30.01 -28.91
CA VAL A 410 -6.47 -29.26 -28.19
C VAL A 410 -6.31 -29.42 -26.68
N GLY A 411 -5.96 -30.62 -26.20
CA GLY A 411 -5.63 -30.88 -24.80
C GLY A 411 -4.44 -30.07 -24.29
N LEU A 412 -3.39 -29.88 -25.10
CA LEU A 412 -2.26 -29.02 -24.77
C LEU A 412 -2.69 -27.54 -24.66
N ILE A 413 -3.46 -27.03 -25.63
CA ILE A 413 -3.99 -25.67 -25.59
C ILE A 413 -4.88 -25.46 -24.35
N ARG A 414 -5.71 -26.44 -23.99
CA ARG A 414 -6.52 -26.38 -22.75
C ARG A 414 -5.66 -26.31 -21.51
N ARG A 415 -4.61 -27.13 -21.39
CA ARG A 415 -3.67 -27.07 -20.26
C ARG A 415 -2.93 -25.74 -20.19
N TRP A 416 -2.52 -25.20 -21.34
CA TRP A 416 -1.91 -23.89 -21.41
C TRP A 416 -2.87 -22.79 -20.94
N ILE A 417 -4.10 -22.76 -21.45
CA ILE A 417 -5.11 -21.81 -20.98
C ILE A 417 -5.39 -21.98 -19.49
N GLN A 418 -5.39 -23.22 -18.99
CA GLN A 418 -5.52 -23.52 -17.57
C GLN A 418 -4.31 -23.01 -16.76
N SER A 419 -3.09 -23.07 -17.31
CA SER A 419 -1.89 -22.53 -16.66
C SER A 419 -1.87 -21.00 -16.62
N LEU A 420 -2.65 -20.34 -17.47
CA LEU A 420 -2.85 -18.90 -17.41
C LEU A 420 -3.82 -18.50 -16.28
N ASP A 421 -4.40 -19.46 -15.55
CA ASP A 421 -5.29 -19.16 -14.43
C ASP A 421 -4.54 -18.35 -13.37
N PRO A 422 -4.93 -17.10 -13.11
CA PRO A 422 -4.37 -16.34 -12.00
C PRO A 422 -4.68 -17.00 -10.65
N GLY A 423 -5.70 -17.88 -10.59
CA GLY A 423 -6.12 -18.61 -9.40
C GLY A 423 -5.57 -20.04 -9.28
N ARG A 424 -4.68 -20.50 -10.18
CA ARG A 424 -3.97 -21.76 -9.94
C ARG A 424 -2.84 -21.47 -8.96
N HIS A 425 -3.20 -21.41 -7.68
CA HIS A 425 -2.28 -21.34 -6.55
C HIS A 425 -1.26 -22.48 -6.70
N VAL A 426 -0.08 -22.17 -7.23
CA VAL A 426 1.09 -22.98 -6.94
C VAL A 426 1.49 -22.46 -5.59
N ALA A 427 0.88 -22.98 -4.52
CA ALA A 427 1.00 -22.58 -3.11
C ALA A 427 2.46 -22.37 -2.63
N SER A 428 3.13 -21.42 -3.24
CA SER A 428 4.55 -21.10 -3.21
C SER A 428 4.79 -20.19 -2.05
N TYR A 429 3.91 -19.20 -1.89
CA TYR A 429 3.83 -18.42 -0.67
C TYR A 429 3.58 -19.33 0.54
N GLU A 430 2.51 -20.14 0.54
CA GLU A 430 2.18 -21.03 1.66
C GLU A 430 3.29 -22.04 1.97
N ARG A 431 3.90 -22.65 0.93
CA ARG A 431 5.03 -23.57 1.08
C ARG A 431 6.26 -22.87 1.65
N HIS A 432 6.52 -21.64 1.21
CA HIS A 432 7.65 -20.84 1.67
C HIS A 432 7.48 -20.46 3.13
N VAL A 433 6.33 -19.90 3.53
CA VAL A 433 6.09 -19.46 4.92
C VAL A 433 5.77 -20.62 5.86
N GLY A 434 5.35 -21.78 5.34
CA GLY A 434 5.03 -22.98 6.11
C GLY A 434 3.66 -22.91 6.82
N SER A 435 2.78 -22.02 6.37
CA SER A 435 1.43 -21.80 6.91
C SER A 435 0.42 -21.86 5.77
N ARG A 436 -0.73 -22.48 6.02
CA ARG A 436 -1.84 -22.57 5.06
C ARG A 436 -2.81 -21.43 5.31
N TRP A 437 -3.12 -20.69 4.27
CA TRP A 437 -4.03 -19.55 4.27
C TRP A 437 -5.31 -19.95 3.51
N PRO A 438 -6.51 -19.91 4.09
CA PRO A 438 -7.75 -20.20 3.38
C PRO A 438 -7.88 -19.45 2.04
N THR A 439 -7.83 -20.19 0.93
CA THR A 439 -7.92 -19.61 -0.42
C THR A 439 -9.34 -19.62 -1.00
N ASP A 440 -10.30 -20.24 -0.33
CA ASP A 440 -11.62 -20.57 -0.87
C ASP A 440 -12.80 -20.00 -0.07
N GLY A 441 -12.56 -19.06 0.85
CA GLY A 441 -13.60 -18.49 1.69
C GLY A 441 -14.25 -19.52 2.64
N THR A 442 -13.70 -20.74 2.75
CA THR A 442 -14.01 -21.59 3.90
C THR A 442 -13.48 -20.89 5.13
N THR A 443 -14.32 -20.86 6.17
CA THR A 443 -14.13 -20.11 7.42
C THR A 443 -12.67 -20.17 7.83
N TRP A 444 -11.98 -19.04 7.60
CA TRP A 444 -10.93 -18.58 8.50
C TRP A 444 -11.46 -18.89 9.89
N ASP A 445 -10.68 -19.64 10.67
CA ASP A 445 -11.05 -19.92 12.05
C ASP A 445 -11.54 -18.60 12.63
N GLU A 446 -12.71 -18.56 13.27
CA GLU A 446 -13.25 -17.32 13.84
C GLU A 446 -12.24 -16.71 14.83
N THR A 447 -11.20 -17.45 15.22
CA THR A 447 -10.03 -17.01 15.98
C THR A 447 -8.97 -16.21 15.20
N ILE A 448 -8.91 -16.26 13.86
CA ILE A 448 -8.11 -15.35 13.01
C ILE A 448 -8.93 -14.08 12.80
N HIS A 449 -9.22 -13.43 13.92
CA HIS A 449 -9.83 -12.12 13.91
C HIS A 449 -8.76 -11.12 13.43
N MET A 450 -9.02 -10.42 12.30
CA MET A 450 -8.82 -8.97 12.41
C MET A 450 -9.71 -8.60 13.58
N GLY A 451 -9.11 -8.27 14.73
CA GLY A 451 -9.89 -7.99 15.94
C GLY A 451 -11.06 -7.07 15.56
N PRO A 452 -12.26 -7.21 16.16
CA PRO A 452 -13.45 -6.40 15.88
C PRO A 452 -13.26 -4.86 15.98
N GLN A 453 -12.03 -4.40 16.18
CA GLN A 453 -11.59 -3.03 16.43
C GLN A 453 -10.59 -2.53 15.39
N GLN A 454 -9.92 -3.37 14.61
CA GLN A 454 -8.82 -2.90 13.75
C GLN A 454 -9.31 -2.36 12.41
N LEU A 455 -10.31 -3.00 11.79
CA LEU A 455 -10.80 -2.67 10.45
C LEU A 455 -12.32 -2.90 10.28
N ASP A 456 -13.06 -3.12 11.37
CA ASP A 456 -14.49 -3.45 11.27
C ASP A 456 -15.27 -2.29 10.64
N ILE A 457 -16.08 -2.61 9.63
CA ILE A 457 -16.84 -1.60 8.90
C ILE A 457 -18.27 -1.62 9.40
N ALA A 458 -18.64 -0.57 10.12
CA ALA A 458 -20.01 -0.39 10.56
C ALA A 458 -20.94 -0.24 9.36
N THR A 459 -22.14 -0.83 9.47
CA THR A 459 -23.19 -0.66 8.47
C THR A 459 -23.59 0.81 8.36
N ASP A 460 -24.07 1.23 7.18
CA ASP A 460 -24.63 2.57 7.00
C ASP A 460 -25.66 2.90 8.08
N GLU A 461 -26.53 1.95 8.43
CA GLU A 461 -27.53 2.09 9.49
C GLU A 461 -26.89 2.36 10.86
N ARG A 462 -25.80 1.66 11.22
CA ARG A 462 -25.10 1.88 12.49
C ARG A 462 -24.44 3.25 12.54
N VAL A 463 -23.83 3.69 11.46
CA VAL A 463 -23.21 5.02 11.37
C VAL A 463 -24.26 6.11 11.46
N GLN A 464 -25.39 5.97 10.76
CA GLN A 464 -26.50 6.93 10.86
C GLN A 464 -27.13 6.95 12.27
N ALA A 465 -27.24 5.80 12.94
CA ALA A 465 -27.68 5.74 14.33
C ALA A 465 -26.72 6.47 15.28
N ALA A 466 -25.41 6.26 15.12
CA ALA A 466 -24.37 6.96 15.87
C ALA A 466 -24.45 8.48 15.67
N LEU A 467 -24.55 8.94 14.41
CA LEU A 467 -24.72 10.35 14.07
C LEU A 467 -25.99 10.95 14.70
N SER A 468 -27.10 10.20 14.67
CA SER A 468 -28.37 10.64 15.25
C SER A 468 -28.28 10.79 16.77
N ARG A 469 -27.65 9.84 17.47
CA ARG A 469 -27.42 9.95 18.92
C ARG A 469 -26.48 11.11 19.24
N MET A 470 -25.36 11.24 18.54
CA MET A 470 -24.38 12.30 18.81
C MET A 470 -24.88 13.72 18.50
N SER A 471 -25.82 13.86 17.57
CA SER A 471 -26.47 15.15 17.24
C SER A 471 -27.65 15.51 18.15
N SER A 472 -28.19 14.54 18.90
CA SER A 472 -29.39 14.75 19.73
C SER A 472 -29.15 15.45 21.08
N PHE A 473 -27.90 15.68 21.45
CA PHE A 473 -27.52 16.37 22.69
C PHE A 473 -27.65 17.89 22.54
N GLU A 474 -28.32 18.53 23.50
CA GLU A 474 -28.52 19.98 23.50
C GLU A 474 -27.18 20.74 23.59
N THR A 475 -26.99 21.72 22.70
CA THR A 475 -25.80 22.58 22.69
C THR A 475 -25.84 23.57 23.84
N GLU A 476 -25.11 23.31 24.93
CA GLU A 476 -24.77 24.34 25.92
C GLU A 476 -23.86 25.40 25.26
N PRO A 477 -24.18 26.71 25.35
CA PRO A 477 -23.32 27.78 24.84
C PRO A 477 -21.95 27.75 25.54
N LEU A 478 -20.86 27.78 24.77
CA LEU A 478 -19.49 27.64 25.29
C LEU A 478 -19.10 28.64 26.40
N ALA A 479 -19.82 29.76 26.53
CA ALA A 479 -19.58 30.78 27.55
C ALA A 479 -19.87 30.29 28.98
N THR A 480 -20.60 29.18 29.17
CA THR A 480 -20.93 28.60 30.48
C THR A 480 -20.11 27.34 30.82
N LEU A 481 -19.33 26.81 29.89
CA LEU A 481 -18.49 25.63 30.10
C LEU A 481 -17.11 26.04 30.61
N ASP A 482 -16.85 25.78 31.89
CA ASP A 482 -15.50 25.88 32.47
C ASP A 482 -14.51 25.07 31.60
N ILE A 483 -13.63 25.78 30.90
CA ILE A 483 -12.64 25.24 29.94
C ILE A 483 -11.58 24.34 30.65
N VAL A 484 -11.68 24.13 31.96
CA VAL A 484 -10.65 23.50 32.81
C VAL A 484 -11.15 22.25 33.55
N ALA A 485 -12.35 21.76 33.28
CA ALA A 485 -12.82 20.53 33.93
C ALA A 485 -12.10 19.28 33.36
N THR A 486 -11.10 18.80 34.10
CA THR A 486 -10.41 17.53 33.84
C THR A 486 -11.40 16.37 33.96
N ILE A 487 -11.47 15.50 32.94
CA ILE A 487 -12.30 14.29 32.99
C ILE A 487 -11.53 13.21 33.75
N GLN A 488 -12.09 12.75 34.87
CA GLN A 488 -11.58 11.62 35.65
C GLN A 488 -12.57 10.46 35.54
N LEU A 489 -12.06 9.27 35.22
CA LEU A 489 -12.85 8.06 34.99
C LEU A 489 -12.93 7.23 36.28
N SER A 490 -14.10 6.63 36.57
CA SER A 490 -14.43 6.04 37.88
C SER A 490 -13.97 4.60 38.08
N ASP A 491 -13.72 3.83 37.01
CA ASP A 491 -13.20 2.46 37.07
C ASP A 491 -12.09 2.18 36.03
N ASN A 492 -11.24 1.18 36.29
CA ASN A 492 -10.04 0.90 35.50
C ASN A 492 -10.33 0.38 34.08
N ALA A 493 -11.38 -0.41 33.89
CA ALA A 493 -11.69 -1.03 32.60
C ALA A 493 -12.32 -0.02 31.63
N SER A 494 -13.28 0.78 32.13
CA SER A 494 -13.85 1.92 31.44
C SER A 494 -12.77 2.94 31.07
N SER A 495 -11.83 3.20 31.99
CA SER A 495 -10.69 4.09 31.73
C SER A 495 -9.84 3.63 30.55
N ALA A 496 -9.48 2.34 30.55
CA ALA A 496 -8.68 1.75 29.49
C ALA A 496 -9.44 1.71 28.16
N ALA A 497 -10.73 1.41 28.18
CA ALA A 497 -11.53 1.31 26.97
C ALA A 497 -11.70 2.67 26.28
N VAL A 498 -12.07 3.72 27.03
CA VAL A 498 -12.14 5.09 26.52
C VAL A 498 -10.77 5.55 26.01
N TRP A 499 -9.70 5.24 26.75
CA TRP A 499 -8.35 5.63 26.34
C TRP A 499 -7.91 4.96 25.04
N LEU A 500 -8.12 3.66 24.88
CA LEU A 500 -7.72 2.95 23.67
C LEU A 500 -8.60 3.33 22.47
N THR A 501 -9.92 3.49 22.66
CA THR A 501 -10.84 3.91 21.59
C THR A 501 -10.51 5.30 21.08
N HIS A 502 -10.20 6.28 21.94
CA HIS A 502 -9.88 7.62 21.43
C HIS A 502 -8.59 7.68 20.62
N LEU A 503 -7.61 6.82 20.92
CA LEU A 503 -6.34 6.77 20.20
C LEU A 503 -6.45 6.16 18.80
N SER A 504 -7.53 5.42 18.50
CA SER A 504 -7.72 4.82 17.17
C SER A 504 -8.54 5.68 16.22
N LEU A 505 -9.23 6.72 16.68
CA LEU A 505 -10.26 7.42 15.88
C LEU A 505 -9.79 8.00 14.55
N LEU A 506 -8.50 8.32 14.43
CA LEU A 506 -7.94 9.01 13.28
C LEU A 506 -7.07 8.09 12.39
N ASP A 507 -6.79 6.85 12.80
CA ASP A 507 -5.83 5.98 12.11
C ASP A 507 -6.32 5.51 10.71
N HIS A 508 -7.64 5.45 10.48
CA HIS A 508 -8.24 5.03 9.22
C HIS A 508 -8.16 6.07 8.09
N PHE A 509 -7.82 7.33 8.38
CA PHE A 509 -7.63 8.34 7.33
C PHE A 509 -6.51 7.95 6.35
N GLY A 510 -5.44 7.34 6.86
CA GLY A 510 -4.27 6.94 6.07
C GLY A 510 -4.55 5.83 5.05
N LEU A 511 -5.67 5.10 5.17
CA LEU A 511 -6.04 4.02 4.26
C LEU A 511 -6.39 4.50 2.84
N SER A 512 -6.60 5.81 2.65
CA SER A 512 -6.81 6.44 1.33
C SER A 512 -5.77 7.55 1.11
N PRO A 513 -4.57 7.24 0.57
CA PRO A 513 -3.51 8.21 0.36
C PRO A 513 -3.94 9.42 -0.47
N SER A 514 -4.78 9.19 -1.49
CA SER A 514 -5.29 10.27 -2.35
C SER A 514 -6.22 11.23 -1.61
N LYS A 515 -7.10 10.74 -0.74
CA LYS A 515 -7.97 11.61 0.07
C LYS A 515 -7.22 12.28 1.23
N LEU A 516 -6.13 11.66 1.71
CA LEU A 516 -5.28 12.20 2.77
C LEU A 516 -4.46 13.42 2.30
N ALA A 517 -4.17 13.54 1.01
CA ALA A 517 -3.42 14.65 0.39
C ALA A 517 -4.22 15.98 0.36
N THR A 518 -4.70 16.42 1.52
CA THR A 518 -5.54 17.60 1.73
C THR A 518 -5.18 18.31 3.05
N PRO A 519 -5.59 19.58 3.25
CA PRO A 519 -5.40 20.25 4.54
C PRO A 519 -5.99 19.49 5.73
N LEU A 520 -7.11 18.78 5.54
CA LEU A 520 -7.71 17.90 6.55
C LEU A 520 -6.81 16.73 6.88
N GLY A 521 -6.32 16.00 5.87
CA GLY A 521 -5.40 14.88 6.11
C GLY A 521 -4.10 15.30 6.77
N MET A 522 -3.59 16.51 6.46
CA MET A 522 -2.42 17.06 7.13
C MET A 522 -2.69 17.39 8.62
N CYS A 523 -3.87 17.90 8.95
CA CYS A 523 -4.31 18.07 10.34
C CYS A 523 -4.32 16.72 11.08
N VAL A 524 -4.90 15.70 10.45
CA VAL A 524 -4.93 14.34 11.00
C VAL A 524 -3.52 13.80 11.21
N MET A 525 -2.62 13.99 10.24
CA MET A 525 -1.24 13.53 10.33
C MET A 525 -0.49 14.18 11.51
N ARG A 526 -0.64 15.50 11.71
CA ARG A 526 -0.06 16.19 12.87
C ARG A 526 -0.60 15.64 14.19
N ALA A 527 -1.91 15.36 14.27
CA ALA A 527 -2.51 14.77 15.45
C ALA A 527 -1.99 13.35 15.74
N LEU A 528 -1.92 12.48 14.73
CA LEU A 528 -1.39 11.12 14.87
C LEU A 528 0.10 11.10 15.23
N ARG A 529 0.91 11.98 14.63
CA ARG A 529 2.34 12.16 14.98
C ARG A 529 2.48 12.55 16.45
N ALA A 530 1.72 13.55 16.89
CA ALA A 530 1.68 13.95 18.29
C ALA A 530 1.33 12.77 19.21
N GLN A 531 0.23 12.06 18.94
CA GLN A 531 -0.23 10.91 19.73
C GLN A 531 0.83 9.82 19.87
N ASN A 532 1.62 9.61 18.82
CA ASN A 532 2.71 8.63 18.81
C ASN A 532 4.04 9.21 19.34
N GLY A 533 4.05 10.40 19.94
CA GLY A 533 5.24 10.98 20.56
C GLY A 533 6.24 11.58 19.57
N PHE A 534 5.85 11.73 18.30
CA PHE A 534 6.61 12.49 17.32
C PHE A 534 6.29 13.99 17.46
N PRO A 535 7.23 14.88 17.13
CA PRO A 535 6.96 16.31 17.11
C PRO A 535 5.76 16.63 16.20
N ALA A 536 4.77 17.34 16.75
CA ALA A 536 3.52 17.67 16.08
C ALA A 536 3.57 18.96 15.25
N LEU A 537 4.56 19.81 15.55
CA LEU A 537 4.72 21.15 15.00
C LEU A 537 6.08 21.23 14.32
N HIS A 538 6.04 21.54 13.03
CA HIS A 538 7.19 22.09 12.31
C HIS A 538 7.43 23.51 12.84
N GLU A 539 8.17 23.66 13.94
CA GLU A 539 9.07 24.82 13.94
C GLU A 539 9.94 24.61 12.69
N ARG A 540 9.79 25.51 11.71
CA ARG A 540 10.26 25.37 10.31
C ARG A 540 11.75 25.05 10.14
N GLU A 541 12.51 24.88 11.22
CA GLU A 541 13.96 24.87 11.23
C GLU A 541 14.63 23.55 11.65
N THR A 542 13.93 22.53 12.16
CA THR A 542 14.67 21.41 12.79
C THR A 542 14.00 20.05 12.72
N ILE A 543 13.81 19.49 11.53
CA ILE A 543 13.78 18.02 11.40
C ILE A 543 14.39 17.60 10.06
N CYS A 544 15.51 16.90 10.12
CA CYS A 544 16.00 16.09 9.00
C CYS A 544 15.24 14.76 9.04
N ALA A 545 14.57 14.42 7.94
CA ALA A 545 13.96 13.11 7.72
C ALA A 545 14.95 11.97 8.01
N GLY A 546 14.46 10.83 8.51
CA GLY A 546 15.28 9.63 8.72
C GLY A 546 15.42 9.13 10.17
N LEU A 547 16.39 8.24 10.38
CA LEU A 547 16.59 7.46 11.61
C LEU A 547 16.72 8.25 12.92
N GLU A 548 17.10 9.54 12.88
CA GLU A 548 17.30 10.35 14.09
C GLU A 548 15.99 10.75 14.78
N GLU A 549 14.84 10.70 14.09
CA GLU A 549 13.56 11.00 14.72
C GLU A 549 13.06 9.87 15.64
N GLU A 550 13.33 8.61 15.34
CA GLU A 550 12.96 7.47 16.20
C GLU A 550 14.09 7.20 17.21
N MET A 551 14.20 8.04 18.23
CA MET A 551 15.05 7.76 19.40
C MET A 551 14.29 6.88 20.40
N ASP A 552 14.99 5.90 20.99
CA ASP A 552 14.47 4.92 21.97
C ASP A 552 13.73 5.54 23.19
N ASP A 553 13.83 6.86 23.39
CA ASP A 553 13.24 7.61 24.50
C ASP A 553 11.87 8.27 24.19
N LYS A 554 11.36 8.20 22.95
CA LYS A 554 10.08 8.83 22.58
C LYS A 554 8.88 7.94 22.95
N ILE A 555 8.03 8.45 23.86
CA ILE A 555 6.87 7.74 24.41
C ILE A 555 5.59 8.42 23.91
N GLY A 556 4.67 7.64 23.31
CA GLY A 556 3.35 8.12 22.89
C GLY A 556 2.25 7.94 23.95
N LEU A 557 1.04 8.40 23.65
CA LEU A 557 -0.13 8.23 24.54
C LEU A 557 -0.52 6.75 24.71
N TRP A 558 -0.31 5.91 23.69
CA TRP A 558 -0.54 4.47 23.82
C TRP A 558 0.41 3.87 24.84
N ASP A 559 1.71 4.19 24.77
CA ASP A 559 2.73 3.64 25.67
C ASP A 559 2.47 4.05 27.13
N LEU A 560 2.12 5.33 27.35
CA LEU A 560 1.71 5.84 28.66
C LEU A 560 0.46 5.12 29.19
N GLY A 561 -0.56 4.95 28.35
CA GLY A 561 -1.78 4.25 28.71
C GLY A 561 -1.50 2.81 29.12
N GLN A 562 -0.77 2.06 28.30
CA GLN A 562 -0.44 0.66 28.59
C GLN A 562 0.37 0.49 29.86
N GLU A 563 1.32 1.40 30.15
CA GLU A 563 2.06 1.39 31.41
C GLU A 563 1.12 1.54 32.62
N VAL A 564 0.20 2.51 32.56
CA VAL A 564 -0.77 2.75 33.63
C VAL A 564 -1.74 1.58 33.78
N PHE A 565 -2.31 1.08 32.68
CA PHE A 565 -3.29 -0.02 32.74
C PHE A 565 -2.67 -1.34 33.19
N ARG A 566 -1.40 -1.61 32.86
CA ARG A 566 -0.68 -2.78 33.39
C ARG A 566 -0.54 -2.72 34.92
N ARG A 567 -0.22 -1.54 35.46
CA ARG A 567 -0.14 -1.32 36.91
C ARG A 567 -1.50 -1.44 37.60
N LEU A 568 -2.54 -0.91 36.97
CA LEU A 568 -3.91 -0.91 37.51
C LEU A 568 -4.57 -2.29 37.48
N THR A 569 -4.31 -3.08 36.45
CA THR A 569 -4.94 -4.40 36.25
C THR A 569 -4.10 -5.55 36.82
N GLY A 570 -2.80 -5.34 37.04
CA GLY A 570 -1.87 -6.39 37.45
C GLY A 570 -1.65 -7.47 36.38
N LYS A 571 -2.14 -7.27 35.15
CA LYS A 571 -1.95 -8.19 34.03
C LYS A 571 -0.51 -8.08 33.50
N ASN A 572 0.08 -9.21 33.13
CA ASN A 572 1.31 -9.23 32.34
C ASN A 572 0.95 -9.06 30.85
N GLY A 573 1.57 -8.09 30.17
CA GLY A 573 1.32 -7.80 28.75
C GLY A 573 0.53 -6.52 28.48
N SER A 574 0.24 -6.25 27.21
CA SER A 574 -0.61 -5.13 26.78
C SER A 574 -2.07 -5.39 27.11
N VAL A 575 -2.79 -4.34 27.53
CA VAL A 575 -4.24 -4.38 27.63
C VAL A 575 -4.81 -4.13 26.24
N ALA A 576 -5.64 -5.06 25.76
CA ALA A 576 -6.32 -4.96 24.48
C ALA A 576 -7.78 -4.53 24.69
N LEU A 577 -8.34 -3.78 23.74
CA LEU A 577 -9.66 -3.17 23.88
C LEU A 577 -10.79 -4.21 23.88
N ASP A 578 -10.60 -5.35 23.20
CA ASP A 578 -11.56 -6.47 23.12
C ASP A 578 -11.74 -7.17 24.46
N GLN A 579 -10.65 -7.30 25.22
CA GLN A 579 -10.65 -7.86 26.57
C GLN A 579 -11.38 -6.99 27.60
N LEU A 580 -11.76 -5.76 27.24
CA LEU A 580 -12.43 -4.82 28.14
C LEU A 580 -13.95 -4.83 27.95
N TRP A 581 -14.45 -5.24 26.78
CA TRP A 581 -15.84 -5.03 26.37
C TRP A 581 -16.87 -5.64 27.34
N ASP A 582 -16.61 -6.87 27.78
CA ASP A 582 -17.49 -7.61 28.71
C ASP A 582 -17.56 -6.99 30.11
N HIS A 583 -16.68 -6.03 30.41
CA HIS A 583 -16.60 -5.36 31.70
C HIS A 583 -17.21 -3.95 31.69
N LEU A 584 -17.69 -3.48 30.54
CA LEU A 584 -18.22 -2.13 30.39
C LEU A 584 -19.72 -2.07 30.71
N ALA A 585 -20.15 -0.97 31.33
CA ALA A 585 -21.56 -0.69 31.49
C ALA A 585 -22.21 -0.43 30.12
N PRO A 586 -23.45 -0.91 29.86
CA PRO A 586 -24.08 -0.79 28.54
C PRO A 586 -24.08 0.61 27.91
N PRO A 587 -24.31 1.72 28.65
CA PRO A 587 -24.26 3.06 28.07
C PRO A 587 -22.87 3.45 27.55
N LEU A 588 -21.81 3.03 28.25
CA LEU A 588 -20.44 3.28 27.82
C LEU A 588 -20.12 2.42 26.59
N THR A 589 -20.51 1.15 26.60
CA THR A 589 -20.34 0.25 25.46
C THR A 589 -20.97 0.82 24.18
N GLU A 590 -22.23 1.26 24.23
CA GLU A 590 -22.92 1.85 23.08
C GLU A 590 -22.19 3.09 22.54
N THR A 591 -21.63 3.90 23.43
CA THR A 591 -20.85 5.08 23.05
C THR A 591 -19.55 4.71 22.35
N LEU A 592 -18.79 3.75 22.89
CA LEU A 592 -17.55 3.32 22.27
C LEU A 592 -17.81 2.66 20.91
N GLU A 593 -18.88 1.88 20.79
CA GLU A 593 -19.34 1.34 19.50
C GLU A 593 -19.66 2.46 18.49
N ASP A 594 -20.30 3.53 18.93
CA ASP A 594 -20.61 4.67 18.07
C ASP A 594 -19.35 5.40 17.60
N MET A 595 -18.38 5.59 18.50
CA MET A 595 -17.08 6.17 18.16
C MET A 595 -16.35 5.32 17.10
N LEU A 596 -16.34 3.98 17.28
CA LEU A 596 -15.71 3.06 16.33
C LEU A 596 -16.49 2.98 15.00
N ALA A 597 -17.82 3.08 15.03
CA ALA A 597 -18.63 3.14 13.83
C ALA A 597 -18.36 4.40 13.00
N LEU A 598 -18.17 5.55 13.64
CA LEU A 598 -17.77 6.77 12.94
C LEU A 598 -16.36 6.64 12.34
N ARG A 599 -15.43 6.00 13.07
CA ARG A 599 -14.05 5.76 12.62
C ARG A 599 -14.02 4.96 11.32
N SER A 600 -14.92 4.00 11.14
CA SER A 600 -14.97 3.19 9.91
C SER A 600 -15.38 3.98 8.66
N ARG A 601 -15.82 5.24 8.82
CA ARG A 601 -16.09 6.16 7.71
C ARG A 601 -15.40 7.51 7.95
N PRO A 602 -14.06 7.54 7.88
CA PRO A 602 -13.27 8.65 8.41
C PRO A 602 -13.55 9.97 7.71
N TYR A 603 -13.78 9.98 6.40
CA TYR A 603 -13.98 11.22 5.67
C TYR A 603 -15.41 11.74 5.82
N SER A 604 -16.42 10.86 5.71
CA SER A 604 -17.82 11.24 5.95
C SER A 604 -18.13 11.62 7.40
N SER A 605 -17.37 11.08 8.37
CA SER A 605 -17.51 11.36 9.81
C SER A 605 -16.45 12.32 10.36
N SER A 606 -15.67 12.96 9.50
CA SER A 606 -14.47 13.74 9.87
C SER A 606 -14.72 14.80 10.94
N ALA A 607 -15.83 15.54 10.86
CA ALA A 607 -16.18 16.56 11.85
C ALA A 607 -16.36 15.97 13.25
N TYR A 608 -17.04 14.82 13.36
CA TYR A 608 -17.27 14.14 14.62
C TYR A 608 -15.97 13.55 15.15
N LEU A 609 -15.17 12.90 14.32
CA LEU A 609 -13.91 12.29 14.73
C LEU A 609 -12.90 13.32 15.25
N LEU A 610 -12.78 14.47 14.58
CA LEU A 610 -11.96 15.58 15.07
C LEU A 610 -12.53 16.19 16.36
N GLY A 611 -13.85 16.35 16.46
CA GLY A 611 -14.52 16.85 17.66
C GLY A 611 -14.32 15.94 18.87
N ILE A 612 -14.48 14.63 18.70
CA ILE A 612 -14.21 13.61 19.72
C ILE A 612 -12.73 13.65 20.12
N SER A 613 -11.81 13.59 19.15
CA SER A 613 -10.37 13.59 19.40
C SER A 613 -9.90 14.84 20.14
N TYR A 614 -10.48 15.99 19.77
CA TYR A 614 -10.28 17.24 20.49
C TYR A 614 -10.77 17.13 21.94
N ALA A 615 -11.99 16.68 22.18
CA ALA A 615 -12.55 16.55 23.53
C ALA A 615 -11.71 15.59 24.39
N CYS A 616 -11.23 14.49 23.80
CA CYS A 616 -10.37 13.51 24.44
C CYS A 616 -8.97 14.05 24.77
N SER A 617 -8.52 15.19 24.22
CA SER A 617 -7.28 15.85 24.65
C SER A 617 -7.33 16.35 26.12
N ASP A 618 -8.53 16.46 26.71
CA ASP A 618 -8.72 16.76 28.13
C ASP A 618 -8.69 15.51 29.03
N LEU A 619 -8.70 14.29 28.47
CA LEU A 619 -8.64 13.06 29.26
C LEU A 619 -7.34 12.99 30.05
N ARG A 620 -7.41 12.49 31.29
CA ARG A 620 -6.22 12.22 32.09
C ARG A 620 -6.19 10.75 32.49
N LEU A 621 -5.02 10.14 32.31
CA LEU A 621 -4.75 8.85 32.94
C LEU A 621 -4.79 9.03 34.47
N PRO A 622 -5.19 7.99 35.24
CA PRO A 622 -5.21 8.05 36.70
C PRO A 622 -3.84 8.45 37.29
N GLY A 623 -3.76 9.67 37.83
CA GLY A 623 -2.50 10.32 38.23
C GLY A 623 -1.72 9.61 39.34
N ALA A 624 -2.36 8.76 40.17
CA ALA A 624 -1.68 7.96 41.19
C ALA A 624 -0.61 7.00 40.62
N HIS A 625 -0.63 6.73 39.32
CA HIS A 625 0.26 5.79 38.65
C HIS A 625 1.25 6.43 37.67
N LEU A 626 1.21 7.76 37.52
CA LEU A 626 2.14 8.53 36.69
C LEU A 626 3.14 9.27 37.58
N ASN A 627 4.39 9.37 37.12
CA ASN A 627 5.33 10.32 37.71
C ASN A 627 5.15 11.69 37.04
N ARG A 628 5.67 12.76 37.68
CA ARG A 628 5.57 14.13 37.16
C ARG A 628 6.09 14.31 35.73
N THR A 629 7.06 13.51 35.31
CA THR A 629 7.62 13.58 33.95
C THR A 629 6.61 13.03 32.93
N ALA A 630 6.01 11.87 33.23
CA ALA A 630 5.02 11.24 32.37
C ALA A 630 3.74 12.09 32.24
N GLU A 631 3.31 12.75 33.33
CA GLU A 631 2.22 13.73 33.29
C GLU A 631 2.53 14.91 32.35
N LYS A 632 3.74 15.45 32.41
CA LYS A 632 4.16 16.54 31.51
C LYS A 632 4.20 16.10 30.05
N ILE A 633 4.70 14.90 29.76
CA ILE A 633 4.73 14.33 28.41
C ILE A 633 3.29 14.19 27.88
N GLN A 634 2.39 13.61 28.69
CA GLN A 634 0.98 13.46 28.31
C GLN A 634 0.34 14.81 27.96
N LEU A 635 0.52 15.82 28.81
CA LEU A 635 0.00 17.17 28.60
C LEU A 635 0.56 17.82 27.33
N ALA A 636 1.87 17.68 27.08
CA ALA A 636 2.50 18.24 25.90
C ALA A 636 1.97 17.61 24.60
N ILE A 637 1.80 16.28 24.58
CA ILE A 637 1.22 15.57 23.45
C ILE A 637 -0.24 16.00 23.22
N GLN A 638 -1.06 16.02 24.27
CA GLN A 638 -2.47 16.39 24.15
C GLN A 638 -2.66 17.85 23.71
N GLN A 639 -1.82 18.77 24.19
CA GLN A 639 -1.80 20.15 23.73
C GLN A 639 -1.43 20.26 22.25
N SER A 640 -0.51 19.41 21.79
CA SER A 640 -0.09 19.35 20.40
C SER A 640 -1.22 18.86 19.48
N VAL A 641 -1.91 17.78 19.87
CA VAL A 641 -3.12 17.29 19.18
C VAL A 641 -4.17 18.39 19.09
N ARG A 642 -4.46 19.06 20.22
CA ARG A 642 -5.41 20.18 20.27
C ARG A 642 -5.04 21.28 19.29
N SER A 643 -3.79 21.72 19.32
CA SER A 643 -3.30 22.83 18.50
C SER A 643 -3.43 22.53 17.01
N ALA A 644 -3.10 21.31 16.58
CA ALA A 644 -3.26 20.87 15.19
C ALA A 644 -4.72 20.97 14.71
N ILE A 645 -5.67 20.51 15.55
CA ILE A 645 -7.10 20.57 15.25
C ILE A 645 -7.61 22.01 15.24
N GLU A 646 -7.25 22.85 16.22
CA GLU A 646 -7.67 24.27 16.26
C GLU A 646 -7.20 25.05 15.04
N GLU A 647 -5.97 24.81 14.57
CA GLU A 647 -5.41 25.48 13.40
C GLU A 647 -6.21 25.15 12.12
N HIS A 648 -6.53 23.87 11.92
CA HIS A 648 -7.35 23.45 10.80
C HIS A 648 -8.76 24.05 10.88
N LEU A 649 -9.36 24.04 12.07
CA LEU A 649 -10.69 24.62 12.29
C LEU A 649 -10.73 26.14 12.02
N LYS A 650 -9.70 26.90 12.42
CA LYS A 650 -9.58 28.34 12.10
C LYS A 650 -9.49 28.60 10.59
N THR A 651 -8.96 27.65 9.83
CA THR A 651 -8.88 27.73 8.36
C THR A 651 -10.27 27.55 7.75
N LEU A 652 -11.01 26.52 8.20
CA LEU A 652 -12.37 26.23 7.73
C LEU A 652 -13.42 27.27 8.14
N GLU A 653 -13.27 27.93 9.28
CA GLU A 653 -14.20 29.00 9.72
C GLU A 653 -14.27 30.15 8.69
N LYS A 654 -13.17 30.40 7.98
CA LYS A 654 -13.11 31.37 6.88
C LYS A 654 -13.78 30.89 5.60
N GLU A 655 -13.94 29.58 5.42
CA GLU A 655 -14.37 28.94 4.17
C GLU A 655 -15.86 28.52 4.18
N ASP A 656 -16.37 27.97 5.29
CA ASP A 656 -17.76 27.46 5.42
C ASP A 656 -18.61 28.21 6.47
N GLY A 657 -18.17 29.41 6.86
CA GLY A 657 -18.93 30.27 7.78
C GLY A 657 -19.22 29.64 9.15
N GLY A 658 -18.38 28.72 9.60
CA GLY A 658 -18.46 28.11 10.93
C GLY A 658 -19.43 26.93 11.08
N ARG A 659 -20.01 26.38 10.01
CA ARG A 659 -20.90 25.20 10.11
C ARG A 659 -20.17 23.93 10.57
N PHE A 660 -19.03 23.63 9.97
CA PHE A 660 -18.14 22.55 10.43
C PHE A 660 -17.71 22.74 11.90
N TRP A 661 -17.44 23.99 12.28
CA TRP A 661 -17.10 24.37 13.65
C TRP A 661 -18.23 24.12 14.64
N GLN A 662 -19.48 24.43 14.27
CA GLN A 662 -20.65 24.16 15.10
C GLN A 662 -20.88 22.66 15.27
N ALA A 663 -20.65 21.85 14.23
CA ALA A 663 -20.72 20.40 14.31
C ALA A 663 -19.67 19.84 15.28
N CYS A 664 -18.38 20.19 15.12
CA CYS A 664 -17.32 19.76 16.04
C CYS A 664 -17.60 20.18 17.49
N ARG A 665 -18.12 21.40 17.71
CA ARG A 665 -18.48 21.92 19.04
C ARG A 665 -19.69 21.23 19.66
N SER A 666 -20.70 20.89 18.86
CA SER A 666 -21.86 20.15 19.34
C SER A 666 -21.41 18.78 19.84
N THR A 667 -20.61 18.07 19.03
CA THR A 667 -20.03 16.77 19.37
C THR A 667 -19.20 16.85 20.66
N TRP A 668 -18.40 17.91 20.83
CA TRP A 668 -17.64 18.16 22.06
C TRP A 668 -18.54 18.12 23.30
N SER A 669 -19.60 18.93 23.36
CA SER A 669 -20.41 19.08 24.58
C SER A 669 -21.07 17.76 24.99
N SER A 670 -21.60 17.04 24.01
CA SER A 670 -22.20 15.71 24.17
C SER A 670 -21.24 14.71 24.82
N ILE A 671 -20.02 14.64 24.30
CA ILE A 671 -19.03 13.65 24.75
C ILE A 671 -18.50 14.01 26.12
N LYS A 672 -18.27 15.30 26.40
CA LYS A 672 -17.86 15.72 27.75
C LYS A 672 -18.93 15.40 28.79
N GLN A 673 -20.21 15.51 28.44
CA GLN A 673 -21.30 15.14 29.34
C GLN A 673 -21.37 13.62 29.55
N LEU A 674 -21.09 12.84 28.50
CA LEU A 674 -21.14 11.38 28.57
C LEU A 674 -19.94 10.76 29.28
N LEU A 675 -18.76 11.38 29.17
CA LEU A 675 -17.54 10.95 29.85
C LEU A 675 -17.47 11.39 31.33
N ARG A 676 -18.35 12.29 31.78
CA ARG A 676 -18.52 12.70 33.19
C ARG A 676 -19.56 11.83 33.87
#